data_AF-T0SBM8-F1
#
_entry.id   AF-T0SBM8-F1
#
_cell.length_a   1.000
_cell.length_b   1.000
_cell.length_c   1.000
_cell.angle_alpha   90.00
_cell.angle_beta   90.00
_cell.angle_gamma   90.00
#
_symmetry.space_group_name_H-M   'P 1'
#
loop_
_entity.id
_entity.type
_entity.pdbx_description
1 polymer ?
#
loop_
_entity_poly.entity_id
_entity_poly.type
_entity_poly.pdbx_seq_one_letter_code
_entity_poly.pdbx_strand_id
1 'polypeptide(L)'
;MRSASVVLAAAIASALGANPVIYEISTRPWLYELSLKYNRPMSLHDPSALALIQKELLALKATYNPDYIWMMGVWQLGAYGLNLDQTTKNDEFNSILPGWTKDDVIGSPYAVANYTCNPSIGSDDDLRALKSFLNANKMKLMLDFVPNHVAVDHPWACSQPEFLLPLDQADLGSRSCAKGPTVRPPCSSRSFYTGGDYWNSGWVDTVQLNYWSPALRSAQIETLSHIASLADGIRCDMAMSVLNREIELAWVNDNRNGNSCSTGSQGRMPTKFAASPPKTEFWADAIPVLKAKYPSLFLMAENYNYGFTPTPEDLYLQSLGFDVTYDMDALKTIDAMPIGSGKASFVDLVRASSAKYAKSVHFVENHDDNRAAGTLFNYKASAARAAALAVTSLPGTKLFFHGQFDCNPNRLSVQLRRGVSFKPDAYCQTWYADLLQTLTDDVHTRGNWLGIDSAPFSTSDGSDVISYKWQYNCTERLVVANYRDAWSNVRIPLSFPKITNKNTLVTISERLLGAGLTSKRSWTLPVKDLETSGLSVILSNFDSQVFDYSICPPSAPTAAPVTTTAPATTTAPVSTPAACTSPVTEIRNRTAAAWKERSVYQILTDRFAGPSSGACKDLSTYCGGTFNGIKSNLQYIRGMGFDAIWISPVVDNSPGGYHGYWARNWDKINANFGTPEELKALVDAAHALDMWIMVDVVANHVAPVGNDFSSIVPFNNPSHYHPSCEITDWSNQKMVETCRLSGLPDLDQSNAFVRSYLLKWITKLVTDYGFDGVRVDTVPEVAKDFWAEFNKAAGVFQVGEVFNGDPKYVGGYQPSVSSVFNYPMSFTIGDVFGAGQSMKAIKSRVDANSNYADPTILGSFVDNHDNPRFMNKYPNKQAQLRAATVFSLTTEGIPFVYYGTEQYYGGGVDPANRESLWTNLDTTSDLYKILSVVHRQRKKSQIWLSPWVERYAADNFYSFSRGAFLVALTNSNAQQHVKVSYHPFKDGDVVCNIFWPKDDCQTVAGGVDVYLNNGESKIYVLKSMLA
;
A
#
# COMPACT_ATOMS: atom_id res chain seq x y z
N MET A 1 48.12 -23.22 -20.49
CA MET A 1 46.68 -22.88 -20.63
C MET A 1 45.92 -22.69 -19.31
N ARG A 2 46.43 -23.08 -18.13
CA ARG A 2 45.74 -22.83 -16.84
C ARG A 2 46.05 -21.49 -16.16
N SER A 3 47.13 -20.79 -16.56
CA SER A 3 47.51 -19.49 -16.00
C SER A 3 46.77 -18.30 -16.63
N ALA A 4 46.30 -18.43 -17.87
CA ALA A 4 45.56 -17.37 -18.56
C ALA A 4 44.13 -17.18 -18.01
N SER A 5 43.48 -18.25 -17.54
CA SER A 5 42.12 -18.18 -16.97
C SER A 5 42.05 -17.52 -15.58
N VAL A 6 43.13 -17.56 -14.79
CA VAL A 6 43.19 -16.90 -13.47
C VAL A 6 43.45 -15.41 -13.62
N VAL A 7 44.27 -15.01 -14.61
CA VAL A 7 44.48 -13.59 -14.96
C VAL A 7 43.23 -13.01 -15.62
N LEU A 8 42.48 -13.79 -16.41
CA LEU A 8 41.20 -13.34 -16.98
C LEU A 8 40.10 -13.23 -15.89
N ALA A 9 40.06 -14.12 -14.91
CA ALA A 9 39.13 -14.00 -13.77
C ALA A 9 39.48 -12.82 -12.83
N ALA A 10 40.77 -12.53 -12.62
CA ALA A 10 41.21 -11.36 -11.88
C ALA A 10 41.00 -10.04 -12.65
N ALA A 11 41.14 -10.07 -13.98
CA ALA A 11 40.83 -8.94 -14.86
C ALA A 11 39.31 -8.67 -14.96
N ILE A 12 38.49 -9.73 -14.93
CA ILE A 12 37.02 -9.62 -14.83
C ILE A 12 36.61 -9.15 -13.42
N ALA A 13 37.29 -9.59 -12.36
CA ALA A 13 37.07 -9.09 -11.00
C ALA A 13 37.53 -7.63 -10.82
N SER A 14 38.52 -7.15 -11.59
CA SER A 14 38.88 -5.72 -11.64
C SER A 14 37.99 -4.89 -12.57
N ALA A 15 37.29 -5.54 -13.51
CA ALA A 15 36.34 -4.91 -14.44
C ALA A 15 34.90 -4.89 -13.90
N LEU A 16 34.59 -5.72 -12.89
CA LEU A 16 33.47 -5.56 -11.97
C LEU A 16 33.81 -4.40 -11.02
N GLY A 17 33.80 -3.18 -11.56
CA GLY A 17 33.96 -1.96 -10.77
C GLY A 17 32.96 -1.98 -9.61
N ALA A 18 33.45 -1.63 -8.41
CA ALA A 18 32.70 -1.69 -7.15
C ALA A 18 31.23 -1.28 -7.36
N ASN A 19 30.30 -2.19 -7.04
CA ASN A 19 28.85 -2.00 -7.00
C ASN A 19 28.53 -0.82 -6.04
N PRO A 20 28.53 0.44 -6.49
CA PRO A 20 28.54 1.56 -5.58
C PRO A 20 27.15 1.75 -5.00
N VAL A 21 27.11 2.22 -3.76
CA VAL A 21 25.88 2.70 -3.13
C VAL A 21 25.76 4.20 -3.39
N ILE A 22 24.72 4.57 -4.14
CA ILE A 22 24.34 5.94 -4.44
C ILE A 22 23.21 6.35 -3.52
N TYR A 23 23.39 7.45 -2.79
CA TYR A 23 22.31 8.10 -2.06
C TYR A 23 21.90 9.39 -2.76
N GLU A 24 20.67 9.41 -3.25
CA GLU A 24 20.07 10.56 -3.91
C GLU A 24 19.45 11.50 -2.88
N ILE A 25 19.89 12.75 -2.90
CA ILE A 25 19.38 13.84 -2.09
C ILE A 25 18.65 14.82 -3.01
N SER A 26 17.38 15.06 -2.73
CA SER A 26 16.68 16.23 -3.26
C SER A 26 17.26 17.48 -2.60
N THR A 27 18.24 18.11 -3.25
CA THR A 27 19.15 19.09 -2.60
C THR A 27 18.43 20.24 -1.93
N ARG A 28 17.54 20.92 -2.65
CA ARG A 28 16.85 22.12 -2.12
C ARG A 28 15.89 21.75 -0.98
N PRO A 29 15.11 20.66 -1.07
CA PRO A 29 14.38 20.14 0.08
C PRO A 29 15.24 19.79 1.29
N TRP A 30 16.35 19.09 1.09
CA TRP A 30 17.26 18.72 2.18
C TRP A 30 17.90 19.94 2.85
N LEU A 31 18.34 20.94 2.07
CA LEU A 31 18.84 22.21 2.62
C LEU A 31 17.74 22.95 3.41
N TYR A 32 16.49 22.90 2.95
CA TYR A 32 15.36 23.45 3.70
C TYR A 32 15.13 22.71 5.02
N GLU A 33 15.19 21.38 5.05
CA GLU A 33 15.09 20.60 6.29
C GLU A 33 16.22 20.92 7.28
N LEU A 34 17.47 21.05 6.78
CA LEU A 34 18.59 21.49 7.59
C LEU A 34 18.39 22.92 8.11
N SER A 35 17.75 23.78 7.30
CA SER A 35 17.46 25.15 7.73
C SER A 35 16.52 25.21 8.92
N LEU A 36 15.54 24.29 8.96
CA LEU A 36 14.65 24.11 10.10
C LEU A 36 15.38 23.50 11.30
N LYS A 37 16.20 22.47 11.07
CA LYS A 37 16.98 21.78 12.11
C LYS A 37 17.94 22.72 12.84
N TYR A 38 18.59 23.61 12.10
CA TYR A 38 19.61 24.54 12.62
C TYR A 38 19.10 25.97 12.79
N ASN A 39 17.82 26.21 12.49
CA ASN A 39 17.14 27.51 12.58
C ASN A 39 17.92 28.64 11.86
N ARG A 40 18.37 28.37 10.62
CA ARG A 40 19.12 29.32 9.79
C ARG A 40 19.07 28.96 8.31
N PRO A 41 19.24 29.90 7.36
CA PRO A 41 19.42 29.57 5.95
C PRO A 41 20.63 28.64 5.72
N MET A 42 20.50 27.74 4.75
CA MET A 42 21.53 26.76 4.41
C MET A 42 21.98 26.94 2.96
N SER A 43 23.27 27.22 2.77
CA SER A 43 23.92 27.34 1.47
C SER A 43 25.37 26.83 1.56
N LEU A 44 25.95 26.47 0.41
CA LEU A 44 27.34 26.03 0.31
C LEU A 44 28.34 27.20 0.41
N HIS A 45 27.93 28.41 0.03
CA HIS A 45 28.80 29.60 0.03
C HIS A 45 28.98 30.21 1.43
N ASP A 46 28.05 29.97 2.38
CA ASP A 46 28.18 30.41 3.76
C ASP A 46 29.05 29.42 4.53
N PRO A 47 30.26 29.81 4.99
CA PRO A 47 31.19 28.88 5.64
C PRO A 47 30.61 28.20 6.88
N SER A 48 29.73 28.88 7.61
CA SER A 48 29.11 28.35 8.82
C SER A 48 27.95 27.40 8.54
N ALA A 49 27.22 27.61 7.44
CA ALA A 49 26.22 26.65 6.96
C ALA A 49 26.91 25.43 6.30
N LEU A 50 27.96 25.66 5.51
CA LEU A 50 28.76 24.61 4.88
C LEU A 50 29.32 23.63 5.91
N ALA A 51 29.84 24.11 7.05
CA ALA A 51 30.33 23.24 8.12
C ALA A 51 29.23 22.31 8.68
N LEU A 52 27.98 22.78 8.76
CA LEU A 52 26.84 21.97 9.19
C LEU A 52 26.41 20.97 8.11
N ILE A 53 26.40 21.37 6.84
CA ILE A 53 26.15 20.48 5.69
C ILE A 53 27.17 19.34 5.69
N GLN A 54 28.45 19.67 5.84
CA GLN A 54 29.55 18.71 5.93
C GLN A 54 29.37 17.76 7.12
N LYS A 55 28.95 18.27 8.29
CA LYS A 55 28.66 17.46 9.47
C LYS A 55 27.54 16.44 9.20
N GLU A 56 26.46 16.83 8.55
CA GLU A 56 25.35 15.92 8.22
C GLU A 56 25.77 14.86 7.21
N LEU A 57 26.56 15.23 6.20
CA LEU A 57 27.12 14.27 5.23
C LEU A 57 28.08 13.27 5.90
N LEU A 58 28.87 13.69 6.89
CA LEU A 58 29.72 12.79 7.67
C LEU A 58 28.90 11.87 8.57
N ALA A 59 27.81 12.35 9.16
CA ALA A 59 26.89 11.50 9.92
C ALA A 59 26.24 10.45 9.02
N LEU A 60 25.83 10.84 7.81
CA LEU A 60 25.31 9.95 6.80
C LEU A 60 26.36 8.90 6.37
N LYS A 61 27.61 9.32 6.16
CA LYS A 61 28.76 8.43 5.90
C LYS A 61 28.98 7.42 7.03
N ALA A 62 28.92 7.88 8.28
CA ALA A 62 29.14 7.02 9.44
C ALA A 62 28.06 5.96 9.61
N THR A 63 26.79 6.30 9.35
CA THR A 63 25.65 5.40 9.56
C THR A 63 25.41 4.47 8.37
N TYR A 64 25.44 5.02 7.16
CA TYR A 64 24.97 4.36 5.93
C TYR A 64 26.08 4.08 4.92
N ASN A 65 27.23 4.73 5.06
CA ASN A 65 28.42 4.51 4.24
C ASN A 65 28.21 4.53 2.71
N PRO A 66 27.47 5.49 2.10
CA PRO A 66 27.36 5.55 0.65
C PRO A 66 28.71 5.87 -0.02
N ASP A 67 28.83 5.48 -1.29
CA ASP A 67 29.96 5.79 -2.15
C ASP A 67 29.74 7.10 -2.91
N TYR A 68 28.51 7.37 -3.34
CA TYR A 68 28.12 8.61 -4.02
C TYR A 68 27.00 9.34 -3.26
N ILE A 69 27.15 10.65 -3.17
CA ILE A 69 26.07 11.57 -2.83
C ILE A 69 25.63 12.21 -4.14
N TRP A 70 24.43 11.86 -4.59
CA TRP A 70 23.81 12.51 -5.74
C TRP A 70 23.00 13.70 -5.25
N MET A 71 23.46 14.90 -5.60
CA MET A 71 22.77 16.15 -5.29
C MET A 71 21.86 16.54 -6.45
N MET A 72 20.61 16.10 -6.40
CA MET A 72 19.60 16.40 -7.43
C MET A 72 19.16 17.87 -7.33
N GLY A 73 19.00 18.53 -8.48
CA GLY A 73 18.41 19.86 -8.58
C GLY A 73 19.30 21.02 -8.13
N VAL A 74 20.61 20.96 -8.45
CA VAL A 74 21.57 22.03 -8.12
C VAL A 74 21.62 23.16 -9.14
N TRP A 75 20.99 23.01 -10.30
CA TRP A 75 21.13 23.92 -11.44
C TRP A 75 20.25 25.18 -11.33
N GLN A 76 20.62 26.19 -12.12
CA GLN A 76 19.80 27.39 -12.27
C GLN A 76 18.54 27.08 -13.06
N LEU A 77 17.40 27.49 -12.50
CA LEU A 77 16.08 27.33 -13.10
C LEU A 77 15.57 28.67 -13.65
N GLY A 78 14.72 28.56 -14.65
CA GLY A 78 14.02 29.70 -15.24
C GLY A 78 12.89 30.23 -14.36
N ALA A 79 12.55 31.51 -14.53
CA ALA A 79 11.38 32.11 -13.89
C ALA A 79 10.08 31.62 -14.52
N TYR A 80 10.10 31.24 -15.80
CA TYR A 80 8.90 30.75 -16.49
C TYR A 80 8.31 29.52 -15.80
N GLY A 81 9.11 28.46 -15.60
CA GLY A 81 8.65 27.21 -14.97
C GLY A 81 8.17 27.43 -13.54
N LEU A 82 8.91 28.21 -12.74
CA LEU A 82 8.51 28.55 -11.37
C LEU A 82 7.15 29.26 -11.32
N ASN A 83 6.93 30.26 -12.19
CA ASN A 83 5.67 30.98 -12.25
C ASN A 83 4.51 30.08 -12.71
N LEU A 84 4.78 29.18 -13.65
CA LEU A 84 3.80 28.20 -14.11
C LEU A 84 3.40 27.27 -12.97
N ASP A 85 4.36 26.65 -12.29
CA ASP A 85 4.12 25.75 -11.15
C ASP A 85 3.30 26.45 -10.04
N GLN A 86 3.62 27.70 -9.72
CA GLN A 86 2.90 28.50 -8.72
C GLN A 86 1.46 28.87 -9.10
N THR A 87 1.06 28.70 -10.36
CA THR A 87 -0.24 29.15 -10.88
C THR A 87 -1.11 28.01 -11.39
N THR A 88 -0.52 26.89 -11.81
CA THR A 88 -1.27 25.80 -12.47
C THR A 88 -1.32 24.49 -11.69
N LYS A 89 -0.44 24.29 -10.68
CA LYS A 89 -0.35 23.01 -9.95
C LYS A 89 -1.05 22.99 -8.59
N ASN A 90 -1.98 23.92 -8.35
CA ASN A 90 -2.64 24.05 -7.05
C ASN A 90 -3.29 22.74 -6.56
N ASP A 91 -4.01 22.03 -7.43
CA ASP A 91 -4.70 20.79 -7.07
C ASP A 91 -3.72 19.66 -6.75
N GLU A 92 -2.66 19.53 -7.54
CA GLU A 92 -1.57 18.58 -7.31
C GLU A 92 -0.86 18.85 -5.98
N PHE A 93 -0.50 20.11 -5.72
CA PHE A 93 0.16 20.49 -4.46
C PHE A 93 -0.77 20.37 -3.26
N ASN A 94 -2.07 20.66 -3.40
CA ASN A 94 -3.06 20.43 -2.34
C ASN A 94 -3.19 18.95 -1.97
N SER A 95 -3.07 18.06 -2.96
CA SER A 95 -3.08 16.61 -2.75
C SER A 95 -1.80 16.11 -2.05
N ILE A 96 -0.63 16.56 -2.50
CA ILE A 96 0.68 16.05 -2.05
C ILE A 96 1.16 16.74 -0.75
N LEU A 97 0.86 18.03 -0.59
CA LEU A 97 1.27 18.86 0.54
C LEU A 97 0.12 19.77 1.01
N PRO A 98 -0.88 19.24 1.74
CA PRO A 98 -1.95 20.06 2.29
C PRO A 98 -1.40 21.22 3.14
N GLY A 99 -1.86 22.45 2.84
CA GLY A 99 -1.36 23.67 3.50
C GLY A 99 -0.02 24.18 2.97
N TRP A 100 0.36 23.82 1.75
CA TRP A 100 1.47 24.46 1.04
C TRP A 100 1.24 25.97 0.87
N THR A 101 2.33 26.73 0.73
CA THR A 101 2.31 28.15 0.37
C THR A 101 3.13 28.38 -0.89
N LYS A 102 2.98 29.53 -1.55
CA LYS A 102 3.80 29.87 -2.73
C LYS A 102 5.31 29.81 -2.46
N ASP A 103 5.73 30.07 -1.23
CA ASP A 103 7.13 29.97 -0.83
C ASP A 103 7.64 28.52 -0.84
N ASP A 104 6.74 27.54 -0.74
CA ASP A 104 7.09 26.13 -0.84
C ASP A 104 7.38 25.68 -2.28
N VAL A 105 6.93 26.43 -3.28
CA VAL A 105 7.14 26.12 -4.69
C VAL A 105 8.48 26.66 -5.13
N ILE A 106 9.36 25.75 -5.56
CA ILE A 106 10.73 26.01 -5.93
C ILE A 106 11.02 25.75 -7.41
N GLY A 107 10.05 25.23 -8.15
CA GLY A 107 10.15 24.93 -9.58
C GLY A 107 10.78 23.57 -9.85
N SER A 108 10.43 22.96 -10.98
CA SER A 108 11.00 21.69 -11.44
C SER A 108 12.54 21.76 -11.58
N PRO A 109 13.31 20.84 -10.98
CA PRO A 109 14.77 20.79 -11.13
C PRO A 109 15.22 20.45 -12.57
N TYR A 110 14.29 20.00 -13.41
CA TYR A 110 14.54 19.58 -14.79
C TYR A 110 14.24 20.68 -15.83
N ALA A 111 13.59 21.77 -15.43
CA ALA A 111 13.46 22.99 -16.22
C ALA A 111 14.74 23.85 -16.10
N VAL A 112 15.86 23.31 -16.56
CA VAL A 112 17.19 23.94 -16.44
C VAL A 112 17.33 25.11 -17.40
N ALA A 113 17.58 26.31 -16.86
CA ALA A 113 17.87 27.51 -17.64
C ALA A 113 19.38 27.70 -17.87
N ASN A 114 20.21 27.17 -16.97
CA ASN A 114 21.67 27.15 -17.12
C ASN A 114 22.31 26.08 -16.23
N TYR A 115 23.33 25.39 -16.75
CA TYR A 115 24.09 24.35 -16.03
C TYR A 115 25.20 24.89 -15.14
N THR A 116 24.90 26.01 -14.46
CA THR A 116 25.71 26.56 -13.37
C THR A 116 24.96 26.40 -12.06
N CYS A 117 25.68 26.32 -10.93
CA CYS A 117 25.04 26.17 -9.63
C CYS A 117 24.01 27.28 -9.36
N ASN A 118 22.87 26.91 -8.79
CA ASN A 118 21.83 27.82 -8.38
C ASN A 118 22.36 28.74 -7.27
N PRO A 119 22.27 30.08 -7.40
CA PRO A 119 22.80 31.02 -6.40
C PRO A 119 22.21 30.83 -4.99
N SER A 120 20.98 30.29 -4.89
CA SER A 120 20.38 29.96 -3.59
C SER A 120 21.08 28.79 -2.88
N ILE A 121 21.79 27.94 -3.63
CA ILE A 121 22.59 26.82 -3.13
C ILE A 121 24.05 27.26 -2.99
N GLY A 122 24.63 27.86 -4.03
CA GLY A 122 26.04 28.26 -4.06
C GLY A 122 26.52 28.62 -5.47
N SER A 123 27.80 28.41 -5.71
CA SER A 123 28.49 28.59 -6.98
C SER A 123 29.12 27.29 -7.47
N ASP A 124 29.60 27.27 -8.71
CA ASP A 124 30.36 26.14 -9.26
C ASP A 124 31.62 25.83 -8.45
N ASP A 125 32.27 26.86 -7.89
CA ASP A 125 33.45 26.69 -7.05
C ASP A 125 33.07 26.09 -5.69
N ASP A 126 31.88 26.38 -5.17
CA ASP A 126 31.35 25.71 -3.97
C ASP A 126 31.05 24.23 -4.25
N LEU A 127 30.53 23.89 -5.45
CA LEU A 127 30.36 22.49 -5.86
C LEU A 127 31.71 21.78 -5.99
N ARG A 128 32.75 22.43 -6.55
CA ARG A 128 34.13 21.89 -6.57
C ARG A 128 34.70 21.68 -5.17
N ALA A 129 34.44 22.61 -4.26
CA ALA A 129 34.86 22.50 -2.86
C ALA A 129 34.13 21.34 -2.16
N LEU A 130 32.83 21.19 -2.38
CA LEU A 130 32.05 20.07 -1.85
C LEU A 130 32.51 18.73 -2.42
N LYS A 131 32.75 18.64 -3.73
CA LYS A 131 33.37 17.47 -4.37
C LYS A 131 34.70 17.11 -3.70
N SER A 132 35.56 18.09 -3.47
CA SER A 132 36.86 17.88 -2.81
C SER A 132 36.70 17.37 -1.38
N PHE A 133 35.74 17.93 -0.63
CA PHE A 133 35.39 17.48 0.72
C PHE A 133 34.87 16.03 0.73
N LEU A 134 33.93 15.70 -0.16
CA LEU A 134 33.39 14.35 -0.27
C LEU A 134 34.52 13.35 -0.59
N ASN A 135 35.36 13.67 -1.59
CA ASN A 135 36.47 12.81 -2.01
C ASN A 135 37.48 12.57 -0.87
N ALA A 136 37.81 13.62 -0.09
CA ALA A 136 38.66 13.48 1.09
C ALA A 136 38.06 12.54 2.16
N ASN A 137 36.74 12.37 2.17
CA ASN A 137 35.99 11.52 3.09
C ASN A 137 35.46 10.24 2.44
N LYS A 138 36.05 9.82 1.31
CA LYS A 138 35.70 8.58 0.59
C LYS A 138 34.22 8.51 0.18
N MET A 139 33.67 9.66 -0.19
CA MET A 139 32.40 9.80 -0.90
C MET A 139 32.67 10.55 -2.20
N LYS A 140 31.79 10.42 -3.19
CA LYS A 140 31.91 11.08 -4.49
C LYS A 140 30.69 11.94 -4.76
N LEU A 141 30.86 13.03 -5.51
CA LEU A 141 29.73 13.88 -5.90
C LEU A 141 29.14 13.40 -7.23
N MET A 142 27.81 13.25 -7.28
CA MET A 142 27.06 13.03 -8.51
C MET A 142 26.05 14.14 -8.74
N LEU A 143 25.91 14.59 -10.00
CA LEU A 143 24.99 15.65 -10.43
C LEU A 143 24.18 15.22 -11.66
N ASP A 144 23.08 15.92 -11.95
CA ASP A 144 22.20 15.61 -13.08
C ASP A 144 22.62 16.27 -14.39
N PHE A 145 22.28 15.60 -15.48
CA PHE A 145 22.23 16.16 -16.82
C PHE A 145 20.89 15.82 -17.47
N VAL A 146 20.18 16.83 -17.95
CA VAL A 146 18.93 16.70 -18.71
C VAL A 146 19.25 16.84 -20.20
N PRO A 147 19.34 15.74 -20.96
CA PRO A 147 19.65 15.78 -22.37
C PRO A 147 18.44 16.26 -23.18
N ASN A 148 17.22 15.85 -22.85
CA ASN A 148 16.09 15.92 -23.78
C ASN A 148 15.51 17.34 -23.99
N HIS A 149 15.55 18.20 -22.98
CA HIS A 149 14.91 19.51 -23.00
C HIS A 149 15.67 20.53 -22.13
N VAL A 150 15.28 21.80 -22.25
CA VAL A 150 15.73 22.91 -21.38
C VAL A 150 14.52 23.75 -20.95
N ALA A 151 14.70 24.68 -20.00
CA ALA A 151 13.66 25.61 -19.58
C ALA A 151 13.10 26.43 -20.77
N VAL A 152 11.84 26.86 -20.68
CA VAL A 152 11.21 27.72 -21.71
C VAL A 152 11.94 29.04 -21.94
N ASP A 153 12.50 29.61 -20.88
CA ASP A 153 13.28 30.84 -20.86
C ASP A 153 14.80 30.59 -20.92
N HIS A 154 15.23 29.40 -21.36
CA HIS A 154 16.64 29.13 -21.63
C HIS A 154 17.21 30.11 -22.68
N PRO A 155 18.44 30.64 -22.52
CA PRO A 155 19.00 31.63 -23.45
C PRO A 155 19.03 31.19 -24.93
N TRP A 156 19.12 29.89 -25.19
CA TRP A 156 19.05 29.32 -26.55
C TRP A 156 17.73 29.60 -27.27
N ALA A 157 16.62 29.77 -26.55
CA ALA A 157 15.32 30.10 -27.14
C ALA A 157 15.34 31.36 -28.01
N CYS A 158 16.29 32.26 -27.73
CA CYS A 158 16.37 33.57 -28.34
C CYS A 158 17.67 33.77 -29.11
N SER A 159 18.78 33.22 -28.60
CA SER A 159 20.10 33.33 -29.26
C SER A 159 20.39 32.24 -30.28
N GLN A 160 19.83 31.04 -30.12
CA GLN A 160 20.14 29.84 -30.92
C GLN A 160 18.87 28.99 -31.17
N PRO A 161 17.80 29.55 -31.76
CA PRO A 161 16.51 28.87 -31.89
C PRO A 161 16.56 27.57 -32.71
N GLU A 162 17.61 27.32 -33.49
CA GLU A 162 17.85 26.08 -34.22
C GLU A 162 18.30 24.90 -33.34
N PHE A 163 18.67 25.16 -32.09
CA PHE A 163 18.95 24.14 -31.08
C PHE A 163 17.67 23.48 -30.56
N LEU A 164 16.52 24.11 -30.81
CA LEU A 164 15.21 23.70 -30.32
C LEU A 164 14.37 23.17 -31.49
N LEU A 165 13.31 22.42 -31.18
CA LEU A 165 12.31 22.04 -32.19
C LEU A 165 11.23 23.14 -32.32
N PRO A 166 11.25 23.96 -33.39
CA PRO A 166 10.22 24.97 -33.60
C PRO A 166 8.89 24.31 -33.95
N LEU A 167 7.79 24.94 -33.55
CA LEU A 167 6.46 24.51 -33.95
C LEU A 167 6.30 24.69 -35.46
N ASP A 168 5.93 23.62 -36.16
CA ASP A 168 5.71 23.65 -37.60
C ASP A 168 4.47 24.47 -37.97
N GLN A 169 4.48 25.09 -39.14
CA GLN A 169 3.36 25.89 -39.62
C GLN A 169 2.08 25.06 -39.79
N ALA A 170 2.19 23.79 -40.16
CA ALA A 170 1.06 22.86 -40.28
C ALA A 170 0.37 22.59 -38.94
N ASP A 171 1.07 22.84 -37.83
CA ASP A 171 0.57 22.62 -36.48
C ASP A 171 0.13 23.94 -35.80
N LEU A 172 -0.09 25.01 -36.58
CA LEU A 172 -0.67 26.27 -36.10
C LEU A 172 -2.21 26.25 -36.20
N GLY A 173 -2.91 26.59 -35.11
CA GLY A 173 -4.37 26.81 -35.09
C GLY A 173 -5.19 25.71 -34.40
N SER A 174 -6.52 25.80 -34.51
CA SER A 174 -7.48 24.98 -33.72
C SER A 174 -7.62 23.51 -34.13
N ARG A 175 -6.96 23.09 -35.21
CA ARG A 175 -6.90 21.69 -35.69
C ARG A 175 -5.48 21.13 -35.68
N SER A 176 -4.61 21.67 -34.80
CA SER A 176 -3.20 21.35 -34.73
C SER A 176 -2.95 19.86 -34.40
N CYS A 177 -2.06 19.23 -35.16
CA CYS A 177 -1.57 17.89 -34.85
C CYS A 177 -0.42 17.92 -33.85
N ALA A 178 0.01 19.10 -33.34
CA ALA A 178 1.21 19.23 -32.52
C ALA A 178 1.26 18.21 -31.38
N LYS A 179 2.41 17.58 -31.18
CA LYS A 179 2.66 16.70 -30.03
C LYS A 179 2.60 17.53 -28.73
N GLY A 180 1.44 17.42 -28.08
CA GLY A 180 1.00 18.13 -26.87
C GLY A 180 1.12 19.65 -26.88
N PRO A 181 1.17 20.28 -25.68
CA PRO A 181 1.13 21.73 -25.56
C PRO A 181 2.32 22.39 -26.23
N THR A 182 2.11 23.61 -26.72
CA THR A 182 3.17 24.43 -27.33
C THR A 182 3.53 25.59 -26.42
N VAL A 183 4.79 25.97 -26.41
CA VAL A 183 5.29 27.06 -25.57
C VAL A 183 5.89 28.16 -26.44
N ARG A 184 5.76 29.39 -25.96
CA ARG A 184 6.40 30.56 -26.58
C ARG A 184 7.32 31.21 -25.56
N PRO A 185 8.64 31.06 -25.71
CA PRO A 185 9.62 31.72 -24.86
C PRO A 185 9.37 33.24 -24.79
N PRO A 186 9.48 33.88 -23.61
CA PRO A 186 9.18 35.30 -23.45
C PRO A 186 9.97 36.23 -24.39
N CYS A 187 11.21 35.86 -24.71
CA CYS A 187 12.08 36.63 -25.61
C CYS A 187 11.98 36.23 -27.09
N SER A 188 11.06 35.32 -27.46
CA SER A 188 10.91 34.81 -28.83
C SER A 188 9.53 35.09 -29.42
N SER A 189 9.50 35.42 -30.71
CA SER A 189 8.26 35.48 -31.48
C SER A 189 7.80 34.12 -32.00
N ARG A 190 8.65 33.08 -31.89
CA ARG A 190 8.38 31.72 -32.36
C ARG A 190 7.79 30.87 -31.24
N SER A 191 6.89 29.96 -31.62
CA SER A 191 6.43 28.88 -30.75
C SER A 191 7.29 27.64 -30.97
N PHE A 192 7.41 26.81 -29.95
CA PHE A 192 8.20 25.58 -29.94
C PHE A 192 7.37 24.43 -29.35
N TYR A 193 7.75 23.20 -29.67
CA TYR A 193 7.24 22.02 -28.99
C TYR A 193 7.76 21.99 -27.54
N THR A 194 6.92 21.58 -26.61
CA THR A 194 7.35 21.28 -25.23
C THR A 194 8.24 20.05 -25.20
N GLY A 195 9.11 19.96 -24.20
CA GLY A 195 9.93 18.76 -24.00
C GLY A 195 9.04 17.53 -23.80
N GLY A 196 9.40 16.39 -24.37
CA GLY A 196 8.64 15.15 -24.21
C GLY A 196 9.36 13.94 -24.78
N ASP A 197 8.80 12.75 -24.58
CA ASP A 197 9.32 11.51 -25.16
C ASP A 197 8.28 10.93 -26.15
N TYR A 198 8.41 9.65 -26.53
CA TYR A 198 7.44 9.01 -27.40
C TYR A 198 6.02 8.92 -26.79
N TRP A 199 5.91 8.57 -25.51
CA TRP A 199 4.65 8.31 -24.80
C TRP A 199 4.03 9.57 -24.19
N ASN A 200 4.86 10.50 -23.71
CA ASN A 200 4.44 11.74 -23.07
C ASN A 200 4.34 12.87 -24.09
N SER A 201 3.17 13.51 -24.15
CA SER A 201 2.89 14.58 -25.11
C SER A 201 3.43 15.95 -24.71
N GLY A 202 3.94 16.18 -23.49
CA GLY A 202 4.82 17.33 -23.24
C GLY A 202 4.83 17.95 -21.84
N TRP A 203 6.02 18.31 -21.35
CA TRP A 203 6.29 19.06 -20.11
C TRP A 203 6.28 20.58 -20.38
N VAL A 204 5.22 21.24 -19.90
CA VAL A 204 4.85 22.63 -20.22
C VAL A 204 5.80 23.72 -19.72
N ASP A 205 6.71 23.38 -18.82
CA ASP A 205 7.78 24.22 -18.27
C ASP A 205 9.10 24.13 -19.07
N THR A 206 9.13 23.33 -20.14
CA THR A 206 10.34 23.03 -20.91
C THR A 206 10.14 23.19 -22.43
N VAL A 207 11.24 23.30 -23.17
CA VAL A 207 11.27 23.32 -24.65
C VAL A 207 12.13 22.17 -25.16
N GLN A 208 11.62 21.46 -26.17
CA GLN A 208 12.27 20.30 -26.76
C GLN A 208 13.55 20.67 -27.52
N LEU A 209 14.62 19.93 -27.25
CA LEU A 209 15.89 20.06 -27.94
C LEU A 209 15.93 19.26 -29.26
N ASN A 210 16.70 19.76 -30.22
CA ASN A 210 16.88 19.18 -31.54
C ASN A 210 18.23 18.46 -31.70
N TYR A 211 18.31 17.19 -31.29
CA TYR A 211 19.54 16.40 -31.36
C TYR A 211 19.99 16.02 -32.77
N TRP A 212 19.21 16.34 -33.80
CA TRP A 212 19.64 16.22 -35.20
C TRP A 212 20.38 17.47 -35.70
N SER A 213 20.49 18.51 -34.87
CA SER A 213 21.39 19.65 -35.08
C SER A 213 22.82 19.32 -34.63
N PRO A 214 23.83 19.34 -35.52
CA PRO A 214 25.23 19.15 -35.13
C PRO A 214 25.74 20.21 -34.15
N ALA A 215 25.23 21.45 -34.28
CA ALA A 215 25.60 22.56 -33.41
C ALA A 215 25.08 22.35 -31.98
N LEU A 216 23.84 21.84 -31.83
CA LEU A 216 23.34 21.47 -30.51
C LEU A 216 24.16 20.33 -29.89
N ARG A 217 24.45 19.27 -30.65
CA ARG A 217 25.24 18.14 -30.12
C ARG A 217 26.59 18.62 -29.57
N SER A 218 27.24 19.53 -30.28
CA SER A 218 28.50 20.15 -29.84
C SER A 218 28.30 20.94 -28.54
N ALA A 219 27.26 21.78 -28.46
CA ALA A 219 26.94 22.54 -27.26
C ALA A 219 26.61 21.63 -26.05
N GLN A 220 25.91 20.52 -26.26
CA GLN A 220 25.60 19.57 -25.19
C GLN A 220 26.82 18.78 -24.72
N ILE A 221 27.79 18.48 -25.60
CA ILE A 221 29.09 17.91 -25.19
C ILE A 221 29.87 18.91 -24.32
N GLU A 222 29.82 20.20 -24.64
CA GLU A 222 30.43 21.24 -23.81
C GLU A 222 29.75 21.33 -22.44
N THR A 223 28.41 21.33 -22.39
CA THR A 223 27.63 21.27 -21.15
C THR A 223 28.02 20.06 -20.29
N LEU A 224 28.05 18.85 -20.88
CA LEU A 224 28.50 17.65 -20.18
C LEU A 224 29.94 17.76 -19.68
N SER A 225 30.86 18.33 -20.49
CA SER A 225 32.24 18.54 -20.06
C SER A 225 32.35 19.56 -18.92
N HIS A 226 31.42 20.51 -18.83
CA HIS A 226 31.34 21.46 -17.74
C HIS A 226 30.85 20.76 -16.47
N ILE A 227 29.75 20.01 -16.52
CA ILE A 227 29.23 19.23 -15.37
C ILE A 227 30.29 18.23 -14.88
N ALA A 228 30.98 17.54 -15.78
CA ALA A 228 32.06 16.61 -15.44
C ALA A 228 33.24 17.30 -14.74
N SER A 229 33.43 18.62 -14.92
CA SER A 229 34.41 19.39 -14.16
C SER A 229 34.00 19.62 -12.70
N LEU A 230 32.70 19.54 -12.42
CA LEU A 230 32.09 19.82 -11.11
C LEU A 230 31.84 18.56 -10.28
N ALA A 231 31.68 17.40 -10.91
CA ALA A 231 31.27 16.15 -10.26
C ALA A 231 32.24 14.98 -10.52
N ASP A 232 32.10 13.89 -9.77
CA ASP A 232 32.76 12.60 -10.02
C ASP A 232 31.86 11.65 -10.81
N GLY A 233 30.55 11.90 -10.82
CA GLY A 233 29.59 11.18 -11.65
C GLY A 233 28.45 12.05 -12.16
N ILE A 234 27.77 11.57 -13.20
CA ILE A 234 26.63 12.23 -13.83
C ILE A 234 25.50 11.23 -13.99
N ARG A 235 24.32 11.56 -13.49
CA ARG A 235 23.05 10.91 -13.88
C ARG A 235 22.51 11.63 -15.10
N CYS A 236 22.35 10.91 -16.19
CA CYS A 236 21.72 11.41 -17.41
C CYS A 236 20.24 11.04 -17.37
N ASP A 237 19.39 12.05 -17.14
CA ASP A 237 17.94 11.97 -17.15
C ASP A 237 17.45 11.52 -18.53
N MET A 238 16.46 10.62 -18.58
CA MET A 238 15.82 10.16 -19.82
C MET A 238 16.81 9.92 -20.98
N ALA A 239 17.92 9.23 -20.70
CA ALA A 239 19.06 9.17 -21.63
C ALA A 239 18.71 8.52 -22.97
N MET A 240 17.72 7.63 -22.99
CA MET A 240 17.19 6.98 -24.19
C MET A 240 16.44 7.94 -25.13
N SER A 241 15.83 9.02 -24.60
CA SER A 241 15.00 9.95 -25.40
C SER A 241 15.76 10.70 -26.49
N VAL A 242 17.09 10.72 -26.42
CA VAL A 242 17.95 11.35 -27.43
C VAL A 242 18.63 10.35 -28.37
N LEU A 243 18.29 9.06 -28.29
CA LEU A 243 18.68 8.07 -29.28
C LEU A 243 18.03 8.41 -30.62
N ASN A 244 18.75 8.22 -31.72
CA ASN A 244 18.28 8.58 -33.05
C ASN A 244 16.94 7.91 -33.39
N ARG A 245 16.77 6.64 -32.98
CA ARG A 245 15.55 5.87 -33.21
C ARG A 245 14.36 6.42 -32.41
N GLU A 246 14.57 6.82 -31.16
CA GLU A 246 13.50 7.42 -30.36
C GLU A 246 13.09 8.78 -30.92
N ILE A 247 14.07 9.60 -31.32
CA ILE A 247 13.80 10.89 -31.96
C ILE A 247 13.01 10.71 -33.25
N GLU A 248 13.38 9.72 -34.07
CA GLU A 248 12.66 9.39 -35.30
C GLU A 248 11.20 9.06 -35.01
N LEU A 249 10.93 8.18 -34.05
CA LEU A 249 9.56 7.78 -33.69
C LEU A 249 8.77 8.93 -33.05
N ALA A 250 9.41 9.71 -32.19
CA ALA A 250 8.76 10.76 -31.43
C ALA A 250 8.49 12.03 -32.24
N TRP A 251 9.35 12.34 -33.22
CA TRP A 251 9.38 13.66 -33.89
C TRP A 251 9.41 13.59 -35.42
N VAL A 252 9.41 12.41 -36.04
CA VAL A 252 9.38 12.25 -37.51
C VAL A 252 8.23 11.36 -37.97
N ASN A 253 8.13 10.16 -37.41
CA ASN A 253 7.22 9.10 -37.83
C ASN A 253 6.33 8.68 -36.64
N ASP A 254 5.43 9.55 -36.18
CA ASP A 254 4.44 9.15 -35.16
C ASP A 254 3.36 8.26 -35.80
N ASN A 255 3.57 6.95 -35.73
CA ASN A 255 2.70 5.93 -36.32
C ASN A 255 1.59 5.47 -35.37
N ARG A 256 1.22 6.24 -34.34
CA ARG A 256 0.34 5.77 -33.25
C ARG A 256 -0.98 5.12 -33.69
N ASN A 257 -1.50 5.34 -34.92
CA ASN A 257 -2.79 4.78 -35.33
C ASN A 257 -2.96 4.33 -36.80
N GLY A 258 -1.96 4.40 -37.69
CA GLY A 258 -2.17 4.07 -39.11
C GLY A 258 -3.27 4.89 -39.83
N ASN A 259 -3.78 5.96 -39.22
CA ASN A 259 -4.83 6.85 -39.71
C ASN A 259 -4.40 8.33 -39.61
N SER A 260 -4.95 9.17 -40.48
CA SER A 260 -4.70 10.62 -40.60
C SER A 260 -4.89 11.37 -39.28
N CYS A 261 -3.92 12.23 -38.94
CA CYS A 261 -3.86 13.17 -37.81
C CYS A 261 -5.08 13.24 -36.86
N SER A 262 -4.87 12.79 -35.62
CA SER A 262 -5.64 13.22 -34.45
C SER A 262 -4.94 14.42 -33.79
N THR A 263 -5.69 15.45 -33.37
CA THR A 263 -5.16 16.60 -32.63
C THR A 263 -4.25 16.15 -31.47
N GLY A 264 -3.05 16.72 -31.33
CA GLY A 264 -2.18 16.40 -30.19
C GLY A 264 -1.11 15.29 -30.39
N SER A 265 -0.97 14.72 -31.60
CA SER A 265 -0.30 13.41 -31.81
C SER A 265 0.89 13.37 -32.78
N GLN A 266 1.39 14.50 -33.28
CA GLN A 266 2.48 14.54 -34.26
C GLN A 266 3.56 15.55 -33.88
N GLY A 267 4.77 15.05 -33.66
CA GLY A 267 5.97 15.88 -33.63
C GLY A 267 6.52 16.06 -35.05
N ARG A 268 7.17 17.20 -35.34
CA ARG A 268 7.79 17.44 -36.66
C ARG A 268 9.22 17.94 -36.53
N MET A 269 10.15 17.11 -37.00
CA MET A 269 11.53 17.47 -37.21
C MET A 269 11.65 18.39 -38.43
N PRO A 270 12.34 19.53 -38.35
CA PRO A 270 12.52 20.42 -39.49
C PRO A 270 13.13 19.68 -40.70
N THR A 271 12.58 19.91 -41.90
CA THR A 271 12.93 19.16 -43.12
C THR A 271 14.44 19.12 -43.40
N LYS A 272 15.15 20.22 -43.11
CA LYS A 272 16.61 20.29 -43.30
C LYS A 272 17.39 19.25 -42.47
N PHE A 273 16.87 18.90 -41.30
CA PHE A 273 17.46 17.88 -40.42
C PHE A 273 16.89 16.50 -40.75
N ALA A 274 15.60 16.41 -41.07
CA ALA A 274 14.96 15.14 -41.45
C ALA A 274 15.52 14.55 -42.75
N ALA A 275 15.98 15.38 -43.68
CA ALA A 275 16.63 14.94 -44.92
C ALA A 275 18.06 14.41 -44.71
N SER A 276 18.67 14.63 -43.55
CA SER A 276 20.04 14.21 -43.25
C SER A 276 20.18 13.93 -41.74
N PRO A 277 19.54 12.88 -41.23
CA PRO A 277 19.64 12.50 -39.84
C PRO A 277 21.10 12.16 -39.46
N PRO A 278 21.50 12.32 -38.19
CA PRO A 278 22.83 11.95 -37.72
C PRO A 278 23.16 10.48 -37.99
N LYS A 279 24.42 10.22 -38.38
CA LYS A 279 24.90 8.86 -38.64
C LYS A 279 25.32 8.10 -37.37
N THR A 280 25.61 8.84 -36.30
CA THR A 280 26.06 8.31 -35.00
C THR A 280 25.09 8.71 -33.90
N GLU A 281 25.03 7.90 -32.84
CA GLU A 281 24.31 8.27 -31.61
C GLU A 281 25.03 9.40 -30.88
N PHE A 282 24.27 10.29 -30.24
CA PHE A 282 24.85 11.39 -29.47
C PHE A 282 25.81 10.87 -28.39
N TRP A 283 25.40 9.82 -27.66
CA TRP A 283 26.22 9.23 -26.61
C TRP A 283 27.52 8.61 -27.11
N ALA A 284 27.51 8.01 -28.32
CA ALA A 284 28.72 7.48 -28.95
C ALA A 284 29.76 8.56 -29.28
N ASP A 285 29.31 9.79 -29.53
CA ASP A 285 30.20 10.93 -29.76
C ASP A 285 30.62 11.57 -28.43
N ALA A 286 29.68 11.75 -27.50
CA ALA A 286 29.89 12.50 -26.27
C ALA A 286 30.73 11.76 -25.23
N ILE A 287 30.43 10.48 -24.98
CA ILE A 287 31.05 9.73 -23.88
C ILE A 287 32.57 9.56 -24.08
N PRO A 288 33.08 9.21 -25.27
CA PRO A 288 34.53 9.13 -25.49
C PRO A 288 35.26 10.45 -25.22
N VAL A 289 34.66 11.59 -25.59
CA VAL A 289 35.23 12.93 -25.32
C VAL A 289 35.31 13.18 -23.82
N LEU A 290 34.25 12.85 -23.08
CA LEU A 290 34.22 13.00 -21.62
C LEU A 290 35.22 12.08 -20.95
N LYS A 291 35.26 10.79 -21.30
CA LYS A 291 36.16 9.80 -20.70
C LYS A 291 37.63 10.08 -21.05
N ALA A 292 37.92 10.66 -22.21
CA ALA A 292 39.28 11.10 -22.54
C ALA A 292 39.76 12.23 -21.63
N LYS A 293 38.87 13.17 -21.26
CA LYS A 293 39.20 14.31 -20.39
C LYS A 293 39.10 13.98 -18.89
N TYR A 294 38.16 13.12 -18.52
CA TYR A 294 37.86 12.70 -17.16
C TYR A 294 37.74 11.17 -17.09
N PRO A 295 38.86 10.43 -17.09
CA PRO A 295 38.85 8.97 -17.19
C PRO A 295 38.09 8.26 -16.06
N SER A 296 38.03 8.88 -14.88
CA SER A 296 37.35 8.33 -13.69
C SER A 296 35.89 8.76 -13.56
N LEU A 297 35.35 9.54 -14.51
CA LEU A 297 33.97 10.02 -14.47
C LEU A 297 33.01 8.82 -14.55
N PHE A 298 32.04 8.75 -13.65
CA PHE A 298 31.02 7.72 -13.63
C PHE A 298 29.72 8.21 -14.29
N LEU A 299 29.21 7.50 -15.29
CA LEU A 299 28.02 7.85 -16.06
C LEU A 299 26.91 6.84 -15.82
N MET A 300 25.79 7.34 -15.30
CA MET A 300 24.57 6.57 -15.05
C MET A 300 23.47 7.04 -16.00
N ALA A 301 22.88 6.13 -16.76
CA ALA A 301 21.76 6.42 -17.66
C ALA A 301 20.43 5.99 -17.07
N GLU A 302 19.51 6.93 -16.91
CA GLU A 302 18.10 6.60 -16.77
C GLU A 302 17.55 6.10 -18.10
N ASN A 303 16.75 5.03 -18.04
CA ASN A 303 16.03 4.49 -19.18
C ASN A 303 14.79 3.71 -18.68
N TYR A 304 13.80 3.53 -19.56
CA TYR A 304 12.55 2.81 -19.24
C TYR A 304 12.34 1.53 -20.06
N ASN A 305 13.30 1.17 -20.92
CA ASN A 305 13.24 0.07 -21.88
C ASN A 305 11.92 0.04 -22.68
N TYR A 306 11.70 1.04 -23.54
CA TYR A 306 10.47 1.13 -24.34
C TYR A 306 10.40 0.12 -25.50
N GLY A 307 11.51 -0.53 -25.85
CA GLY A 307 11.55 -1.54 -26.91
C GLY A 307 11.51 -0.95 -28.32
N PHE A 308 12.04 0.28 -28.48
CA PHE A 308 12.14 0.96 -29.78
C PHE A 308 13.39 0.60 -30.55
N THR A 309 14.38 0.06 -29.85
CA THR A 309 15.66 -0.38 -30.38
C THR A 309 15.73 -1.92 -30.49
N PRO A 310 16.49 -2.49 -31.46
CA PRO A 310 16.61 -3.95 -31.58
C PRO A 310 17.30 -4.63 -30.40
N THR A 311 18.16 -3.90 -29.70
CA THR A 311 18.78 -4.27 -28.43
C THR A 311 18.05 -3.48 -27.35
N PRO A 312 17.65 -4.07 -26.21
CA PRO A 312 17.06 -3.34 -25.09
C PRO A 312 17.83 -2.04 -24.77
N GLU A 313 17.11 -0.94 -24.54
CA GLU A 313 17.71 0.40 -24.45
C GLU A 313 18.79 0.50 -23.37
N ASP A 314 18.63 -0.17 -22.22
CA ASP A 314 19.65 -0.31 -21.18
C ASP A 314 20.97 -0.89 -21.72
N LEU A 315 20.93 -2.04 -22.39
CA LEU A 315 22.09 -2.70 -22.99
C LEU A 315 22.65 -1.87 -24.14
N TYR A 316 21.79 -1.20 -24.91
CA TYR A 316 22.23 -0.35 -26.00
C TYR A 316 22.99 0.86 -25.45
N LEU A 317 22.46 1.57 -24.45
CA LEU A 317 23.13 2.69 -23.79
C LEU A 317 24.46 2.26 -23.14
N GLN A 318 24.51 1.09 -22.49
CA GLN A 318 25.77 0.52 -21.99
C GLN A 318 26.79 0.31 -23.11
N SER A 319 26.35 -0.14 -24.30
CA SER A 319 27.22 -0.33 -25.47
C SER A 319 27.76 0.99 -26.03
N LEU A 320 27.06 2.10 -25.81
CA LEU A 320 27.49 3.46 -26.19
C LEU A 320 28.48 4.07 -25.20
N GLY A 321 28.74 3.40 -24.07
CA GLY A 321 29.80 3.76 -23.12
C GLY A 321 29.33 4.18 -21.73
N PHE A 322 28.03 4.10 -21.43
CA PHE A 322 27.56 4.28 -20.05
C PHE A 322 28.15 3.21 -19.12
N ASP A 323 28.48 3.61 -17.89
CA ASP A 323 29.00 2.68 -16.90
C ASP A 323 27.87 1.79 -16.38
N VAL A 324 26.71 2.40 -16.10
CA VAL A 324 25.51 1.70 -15.60
C VAL A 324 24.21 2.31 -16.13
N THR A 325 23.14 1.53 -16.09
CA THR A 325 21.78 1.92 -16.50
C THR A 325 20.74 1.47 -15.48
N TYR A 326 19.62 2.19 -15.39
CA TYR A 326 18.47 1.79 -14.55
C TYR A 326 18.01 0.37 -14.87
N ASP A 327 17.75 -0.42 -13.83
CA ASP A 327 17.15 -1.76 -13.93
C ASP A 327 15.64 -1.70 -13.72
N MET A 328 14.93 -1.49 -14.84
CA MET A 328 13.47 -1.50 -14.81
C MET A 328 12.89 -2.91 -14.75
N ASP A 329 13.64 -3.94 -15.14
CA ASP A 329 13.15 -5.32 -15.11
C ASP A 329 12.91 -5.76 -13.67
N ALA A 330 13.90 -5.53 -12.79
CA ALA A 330 13.81 -5.88 -11.37
C ALA A 330 12.69 -5.09 -10.66
N LEU A 331 12.59 -3.79 -10.93
CA LEU A 331 11.55 -2.92 -10.37
C LEU A 331 10.15 -3.32 -10.84
N LYS A 332 9.93 -3.43 -12.17
CA LYS A 332 8.62 -3.83 -12.72
C LYS A 332 8.23 -5.23 -12.26
N THR A 333 9.19 -6.14 -12.14
CA THR A 333 8.92 -7.51 -11.69
C THR A 333 8.47 -7.53 -10.23
N ILE A 334 9.12 -6.75 -9.35
CA ILE A 334 8.76 -6.73 -7.93
C ILE A 334 7.49 -5.90 -7.63
N ASP A 335 7.19 -4.90 -8.46
CA ASP A 335 5.95 -4.11 -8.43
C ASP A 335 4.76 -4.92 -8.98
N ALA A 336 4.94 -5.62 -10.11
CA ALA A 336 3.91 -6.46 -10.70
C ALA A 336 3.63 -7.76 -9.93
N MET A 337 4.46 -8.10 -8.94
CA MET A 337 4.21 -9.24 -8.05
C MET A 337 3.02 -8.91 -7.15
N PRO A 338 1.89 -9.64 -7.24
CA PRO A 338 0.87 -9.55 -6.23
C PRO A 338 1.52 -9.90 -4.90
N ILE A 339 1.38 -9.02 -3.91
CA ILE A 339 1.70 -9.31 -2.52
C ILE A 339 1.19 -10.72 -2.19
N GLY A 340 2.09 -11.68 -1.91
CA GLY A 340 1.69 -13.07 -1.66
C GLY A 340 1.86 -14.09 -2.80
N SER A 341 2.40 -13.73 -3.96
CA SER A 341 2.72 -14.69 -5.04
C SER A 341 4.00 -14.29 -5.79
N GLY A 342 4.95 -15.22 -5.99
CA GLY A 342 5.99 -14.99 -7.00
C GLY A 342 7.43 -15.38 -6.70
N LYS A 343 7.71 -16.41 -5.88
CA LYS A 343 9.09 -16.93 -5.85
C LYS A 343 9.57 -17.29 -7.26
N ALA A 344 8.73 -17.95 -8.07
CA ALA A 344 9.13 -18.41 -9.40
C ALA A 344 9.55 -17.25 -10.32
N SER A 345 8.72 -16.20 -10.44
CA SER A 345 9.00 -15.08 -11.37
C SER A 345 10.24 -14.26 -10.97
N PHE A 346 10.46 -13.99 -9.68
CA PHE A 346 11.67 -13.28 -9.24
C PHE A 346 12.90 -14.17 -9.33
N VAL A 347 12.79 -15.42 -8.88
CA VAL A 347 13.93 -16.35 -8.90
C VAL A 347 14.34 -16.70 -10.32
N ASP A 348 13.41 -16.77 -11.28
CA ASP A 348 13.76 -17.00 -12.70
C ASP A 348 14.46 -15.79 -13.33
N LEU A 349 14.04 -14.56 -12.98
CA LEU A 349 14.76 -13.33 -13.32
C LEU A 349 16.17 -13.37 -12.70
N VAL A 350 16.26 -13.66 -11.41
CA VAL A 350 17.48 -13.65 -10.61
C VAL A 350 18.44 -14.80 -10.96
N ARG A 351 17.93 -15.95 -11.45
CA ARG A 351 18.73 -17.06 -12.00
C ARG A 351 19.35 -16.76 -13.36
N ALA A 352 19.02 -15.62 -13.99
CA ALA A 352 19.80 -15.12 -15.11
C ALA A 352 21.26 -14.90 -14.67
N SER A 353 22.23 -15.02 -15.59
CA SER A 353 23.65 -14.90 -15.27
C SER A 353 23.95 -13.60 -14.51
N SER A 354 24.77 -13.66 -13.45
CA SER A 354 25.23 -12.48 -12.70
C SER A 354 25.86 -11.40 -13.57
N ALA A 355 26.38 -11.78 -14.76
CA ALA A 355 26.89 -10.84 -15.75
C ALA A 355 25.82 -9.89 -16.31
N LYS A 356 24.53 -10.30 -16.33
CA LYS A 356 23.40 -9.46 -16.77
C LYS A 356 23.30 -8.18 -15.92
N TYR A 357 23.53 -8.29 -14.60
CA TYR A 357 23.27 -7.22 -13.65
C TYR A 357 24.48 -6.38 -13.30
N ALA A 358 25.67 -6.71 -13.80
CA ALA A 358 26.91 -6.03 -13.43
C ALA A 358 26.90 -4.52 -13.71
N LYS A 359 26.12 -4.09 -14.71
CA LYS A 359 25.93 -2.68 -15.10
C LYS A 359 24.53 -2.15 -14.80
N SER A 360 23.78 -2.84 -13.95
CA SER A 360 22.42 -2.44 -13.55
C SER A 360 22.45 -1.53 -12.32
N VAL A 361 21.54 -0.56 -12.26
CA VAL A 361 21.23 0.23 -11.07
C VAL A 361 19.93 -0.28 -10.46
N HIS A 362 20.04 -0.83 -9.25
CA HIS A 362 18.94 -1.44 -8.51
C HIS A 362 18.37 -0.45 -7.50
N PHE A 363 17.06 -0.23 -7.55
CA PHE A 363 16.31 0.62 -6.64
C PHE A 363 14.86 0.13 -6.52
N VAL A 364 14.16 0.60 -5.49
CA VAL A 364 12.72 0.36 -5.29
C VAL A 364 11.89 1.63 -5.32
N GLU A 365 12.54 2.79 -5.23
CA GLU A 365 11.94 4.12 -5.43
C GLU A 365 13.05 5.10 -5.82
N ASN A 366 12.69 6.12 -6.60
CA ASN A 366 13.48 7.33 -6.88
C ASN A 366 12.58 8.58 -6.76
N HIS A 367 13.02 9.74 -7.23
CA HIS A 367 12.24 10.99 -7.17
C HIS A 367 10.99 11.02 -8.07
N ASP A 368 10.94 10.23 -9.13
CA ASP A 368 9.79 10.18 -10.05
C ASP A 368 8.70 9.22 -9.56
N ASP A 369 9.13 8.17 -8.84
CA ASP A 369 8.28 7.09 -8.36
C ASP A 369 7.37 7.48 -7.17
N ASN A 370 6.34 6.67 -6.98
CA ASN A 370 5.63 6.63 -5.72
C ASN A 370 6.53 6.09 -4.60
N ARG A 371 6.28 6.50 -3.35
CA ARG A 371 7.08 6.01 -2.23
C ARG A 371 6.88 4.50 -2.05
N ALA A 372 7.98 3.75 -1.92
CA ALA A 372 8.02 2.34 -1.58
C ALA A 372 7.26 2.07 -0.28
N ALA A 373 7.55 2.83 0.79
CA ALA A 373 6.81 2.74 2.05
C ALA A 373 5.40 3.37 1.98
N GLY A 374 5.07 4.05 0.90
CA GLY A 374 3.76 4.65 0.61
C GLY A 374 2.97 3.82 -0.38
N THR A 375 2.40 4.46 -1.40
CA THR A 375 1.46 3.83 -2.33
C THR A 375 2.04 2.67 -3.15
N LEU A 376 3.34 2.65 -3.44
CA LEU A 376 3.94 1.60 -4.28
C LEU A 376 3.77 0.19 -3.67
N PHE A 377 3.97 0.05 -2.36
CA PHE A 377 3.72 -1.21 -1.65
C PHE A 377 2.57 -1.10 -0.63
N ASN A 378 1.50 -0.38 -0.99
CA ASN A 378 0.25 -0.29 -0.23
C ASN A 378 0.44 0.14 1.24
N TYR A 379 1.30 1.13 1.46
CA TYR A 379 1.66 1.71 2.75
C TYR A 379 2.31 0.73 3.74
N LYS A 380 2.95 -0.34 3.23
CA LYS A 380 3.61 -1.37 4.04
C LYS A 380 5.12 -1.19 4.05
N ALA A 381 5.62 -0.54 5.10
CA ALA A 381 7.05 -0.38 5.33
C ALA A 381 7.82 -1.72 5.44
N SER A 382 7.16 -2.82 5.85
CA SER A 382 7.74 -4.16 5.82
C SER A 382 7.93 -4.68 4.39
N ALA A 383 6.92 -4.55 3.53
CA ALA A 383 7.00 -4.90 2.11
C ALA A 383 8.08 -4.09 1.38
N ALA A 384 8.13 -2.78 1.63
CA ALA A 384 9.17 -1.90 1.07
C ALA A 384 10.59 -2.36 1.43
N ARG A 385 10.81 -2.82 2.67
CA ARG A 385 12.12 -3.34 3.11
C ARG A 385 12.43 -4.71 2.53
N ALA A 386 11.46 -5.62 2.48
CA ALA A 386 11.64 -6.91 1.81
C ALA A 386 12.01 -6.72 0.34
N ALA A 387 11.33 -5.79 -0.35
CA ALA A 387 11.63 -5.41 -1.73
C ALA A 387 13.03 -4.78 -1.84
N ALA A 388 13.35 -3.83 -0.96
CA ALA A 388 14.66 -3.18 -0.94
C ALA A 388 15.78 -4.21 -0.79
N LEU A 389 15.67 -5.17 0.14
CA LEU A 389 16.66 -6.25 0.24
C LEU A 389 16.71 -7.10 -1.02
N ALA A 390 15.57 -7.56 -1.51
CA ALA A 390 15.48 -8.48 -2.65
C ALA A 390 16.11 -7.90 -3.93
N VAL A 391 15.92 -6.61 -4.19
CA VAL A 391 16.42 -5.89 -5.38
C VAL A 391 17.85 -5.38 -5.15
N THR A 392 18.09 -4.70 -4.03
CA THR A 392 19.40 -4.07 -3.80
C THR A 392 20.49 -5.05 -3.35
N SER A 393 20.19 -6.32 -3.08
CA SER A 393 21.24 -7.32 -2.86
C SER A 393 21.54 -8.24 -4.06
N LEU A 394 21.06 -7.86 -5.26
CA LEU A 394 21.54 -8.38 -6.56
C LEU A 394 22.93 -7.82 -6.93
N PRO A 395 23.66 -8.35 -7.93
CA PRO A 395 24.87 -7.71 -8.45
C PRO A 395 24.57 -6.35 -9.12
N GLY A 396 25.50 -5.40 -9.13
CA GLY A 396 25.33 -4.06 -9.76
C GLY A 396 25.22 -2.90 -8.77
N THR A 397 25.06 -1.68 -9.26
CA THR A 397 24.92 -0.44 -8.48
C THR A 397 23.63 -0.38 -7.68
N LYS A 398 23.63 0.32 -6.54
CA LYS A 398 22.46 0.50 -5.66
C LYS A 398 22.09 1.97 -5.58
N LEU A 399 20.80 2.27 -5.66
CA LEU A 399 20.28 3.61 -5.52
C LEU A 399 19.22 3.64 -4.41
N PHE A 400 19.37 4.60 -3.49
CA PHE A 400 18.43 4.88 -2.42
C PHE A 400 18.05 6.36 -2.44
N PHE A 401 16.78 6.64 -2.21
CA PHE A 401 16.22 7.98 -2.31
C PHE A 401 16.07 8.71 -0.96
N HIS A 402 16.03 10.03 -1.01
CA HIS A 402 15.83 10.90 0.13
C HIS A 402 14.59 10.51 0.97
N GLY A 403 14.78 10.34 2.28
CA GLY A 403 13.74 9.88 3.22
C GLY A 403 13.41 8.37 3.17
N GLN A 404 14.04 7.58 2.30
CA GLN A 404 13.79 6.14 2.20
C GLN A 404 14.21 5.40 3.46
N PHE A 405 15.35 5.78 4.06
CA PHE A 405 15.87 5.17 5.28
C PHE A 405 14.96 5.39 6.49
N ASP A 406 14.09 6.39 6.41
CA ASP A 406 13.11 6.71 7.44
C ASP A 406 11.80 5.92 7.24
N CYS A 407 11.65 5.19 6.14
CA CYS A 407 10.39 4.62 5.65
C CYS A 407 9.29 5.70 5.47
N ASN A 408 9.67 6.87 4.96
CA ASN A 408 8.72 7.96 4.72
C ASN A 408 7.71 7.57 3.62
N PRO A 409 6.40 7.50 3.91
CA PRO A 409 5.38 7.12 2.93
C PRO A 409 4.94 8.30 2.06
N ASN A 410 5.34 9.53 2.41
CA ASN A 410 4.84 10.74 1.76
C ASN A 410 5.70 11.09 0.54
N ARG A 411 5.04 11.23 -0.62
CA ARG A 411 5.70 11.67 -1.86
C ARG A 411 6.22 13.10 -1.69
N LEU A 412 7.42 13.35 -2.19
CA LEU A 412 8.00 14.69 -2.32
C LEU A 412 7.91 15.07 -3.79
N SER A 413 7.03 16.03 -4.12
CA SER A 413 7.00 16.60 -5.47
C SER A 413 8.30 17.36 -5.73
N VAL A 414 8.91 17.14 -6.89
CA VAL A 414 10.19 17.76 -7.27
C VAL A 414 10.11 19.29 -7.35
N GLN A 415 8.91 19.84 -7.52
CA GLN A 415 8.63 21.28 -7.55
C GLN A 415 8.54 21.91 -6.16
N LEU A 416 8.49 21.12 -5.08
CA LEU A 416 8.28 21.59 -3.71
C LEU A 416 9.55 21.47 -2.86
N ARG A 417 9.80 22.46 -1.99
CA ARG A 417 10.96 22.46 -1.06
C ARG A 417 10.75 21.60 0.19
N ARG A 418 9.58 21.01 0.37
CA ARG A 418 9.27 20.14 1.52
C ARG A 418 8.15 19.18 1.17
N GLY A 419 8.16 18.02 1.82
CA GLY A 419 7.03 17.11 1.84
C GLY A 419 6.17 17.32 3.09
N VAL A 420 5.16 16.46 3.26
CA VAL A 420 4.42 16.35 4.52
C VAL A 420 5.39 15.92 5.61
N SER A 421 5.33 16.61 6.75
CA SER A 421 6.19 16.29 7.89
C SER A 421 5.97 14.84 8.32
N PHE A 422 7.07 14.11 8.46
CA PHE A 422 7.06 12.71 8.80
C PHE A 422 8.04 12.46 9.94
N LYS A 423 7.64 11.61 10.89
CA LYS A 423 8.51 11.18 11.99
C LYS A 423 9.28 9.94 11.54
N PRO A 424 10.62 9.98 11.44
CA PRO A 424 11.41 8.82 11.05
C PRO A 424 11.17 7.58 11.89
N ASP A 425 11.10 6.41 11.23
CA ASP A 425 11.00 5.12 11.90
C ASP A 425 12.40 4.62 12.31
N ALA A 426 12.64 4.50 13.61
CA ALA A 426 13.93 4.10 14.17
C ALA A 426 14.32 2.65 13.81
N TYR A 427 13.32 1.76 13.66
CA TYR A 427 13.58 0.39 13.22
C TYR A 427 13.97 0.36 11.74
N CYS A 428 13.33 1.15 10.89
CA CYS A 428 13.73 1.33 9.49
C CYS A 428 15.14 1.90 9.37
N GLN A 429 15.47 2.95 10.11
CA GLN A 429 16.83 3.53 10.09
C GLN A 429 17.89 2.50 10.47
N THR A 430 17.64 1.71 11.52
CA THR A 430 18.54 0.63 11.97
C THR A 430 18.64 -0.48 10.93
N TRP A 431 17.50 -0.91 10.36
CA TRP A 431 17.43 -1.96 9.36
C TRP A 431 18.16 -1.57 8.07
N TYR A 432 18.00 -0.32 7.59
CA TYR A 432 18.74 0.18 6.43
C TYR A 432 20.23 0.35 6.73
N ALA A 433 20.62 0.78 7.93
CA ALA A 433 22.03 0.80 8.32
C ALA A 433 22.65 -0.61 8.26
N ASP A 434 21.92 -1.62 8.75
CA ASP A 434 22.34 -3.03 8.66
C ASP A 434 22.41 -3.53 7.20
N LEU A 435 21.43 -3.16 6.37
CA LEU A 435 21.43 -3.49 4.95
C LEU A 435 22.64 -2.88 4.26
N LEU A 436 22.91 -1.58 4.44
CA LEU A 436 24.00 -0.91 3.73
C LEU A 436 25.38 -1.40 4.18
N GLN A 437 25.55 -1.75 5.47
CA GLN A 437 26.73 -2.50 5.92
C GLN A 437 26.86 -3.84 5.20
N THR A 438 25.75 -4.55 5.01
CA THR A 438 25.72 -5.81 4.26
C THR A 438 26.10 -5.59 2.78
N LEU A 439 25.66 -4.51 2.15
CA LEU A 439 25.93 -4.23 0.73
C LEU A 439 27.36 -3.76 0.47
N THR A 440 28.02 -3.15 1.47
CA THR A 440 29.35 -2.56 1.31
C THR A 440 30.50 -3.50 1.72
N ASP A 441 30.20 -4.67 2.28
CA ASP A 441 31.19 -5.69 2.63
C ASP A 441 31.78 -6.41 1.40
N ASP A 442 32.96 -6.99 1.59
CA ASP A 442 33.68 -7.79 0.59
C ASP A 442 32.86 -8.94 -0.02
N VAL A 443 31.98 -9.57 0.78
CA VAL A 443 31.18 -10.69 0.32
C VAL A 443 30.22 -10.26 -0.79
N HIS A 444 29.70 -9.03 -0.72
CA HIS A 444 28.78 -8.50 -1.72
C HIS A 444 29.52 -7.78 -2.85
N THR A 445 30.61 -7.06 -2.53
CA THR A 445 31.36 -6.28 -3.53
C THR A 445 32.31 -7.11 -4.38
N ARG A 446 32.82 -8.25 -3.85
CA ARG A 446 33.83 -9.11 -4.52
C ARG A 446 33.40 -10.57 -4.65
N GLY A 447 32.26 -10.94 -4.06
CA GLY A 447 31.77 -12.31 -4.07
C GLY A 447 31.09 -12.71 -5.36
N ASN A 448 30.92 -14.01 -5.53
CA ASN A 448 30.09 -14.58 -6.58
C ASN A 448 28.66 -14.70 -6.07
N TRP A 449 27.73 -14.22 -6.88
CA TRP A 449 26.29 -14.39 -6.65
C TRP A 449 25.84 -15.76 -7.16
N LEU A 450 25.05 -16.48 -6.35
CA LEU A 450 24.56 -17.83 -6.63
C LEU A 450 23.09 -17.98 -6.19
N GLY A 451 22.23 -18.44 -7.09
CA GLY A 451 20.86 -18.82 -6.74
C GLY A 451 20.84 -20.04 -5.81
N ILE A 452 19.87 -20.08 -4.88
CA ILE A 452 19.66 -21.23 -4.01
C ILE A 452 18.16 -21.48 -3.82
N ASP A 453 17.76 -22.74 -3.90
CA ASP A 453 16.37 -23.10 -3.70
C ASP A 453 16.03 -23.25 -2.22
N SER A 454 14.87 -22.73 -1.85
CA SER A 454 14.19 -23.02 -0.59
C SER A 454 13.09 -24.07 -0.79
N ALA A 455 12.82 -24.90 0.21
CA ALA A 455 11.66 -25.78 0.23
C ALA A 455 10.75 -25.39 1.41
N PRO A 456 9.42 -25.42 1.25
CA PRO A 456 8.52 -25.21 2.39
C PRO A 456 8.77 -26.29 3.45
N PHE A 457 8.69 -25.92 4.73
CA PHE A 457 8.93 -26.87 5.83
C PHE A 457 7.83 -27.96 5.89
N SER A 458 6.60 -27.63 5.52
CA SER A 458 5.45 -28.53 5.35
C SER A 458 4.60 -28.14 4.14
N THR A 459 3.70 -29.02 3.69
CA THR A 459 2.80 -28.74 2.55
C THR A 459 1.79 -27.60 2.80
N SER A 460 1.59 -27.21 4.05
CA SER A 460 0.77 -26.06 4.46
C SER A 460 1.55 -24.75 4.56
N ASP A 461 2.88 -24.79 4.56
CA ASP A 461 3.72 -23.59 4.58
C ASP A 461 3.87 -23.08 3.15
N GLY A 462 3.44 -21.83 2.89
CA GLY A 462 3.54 -21.28 1.53
C GLY A 462 5.00 -21.06 1.10
N SER A 463 5.23 -21.09 -0.21
CA SER A 463 6.56 -21.30 -0.79
C SER A 463 7.19 -20.08 -1.47
N ASP A 464 6.59 -18.89 -1.39
CA ASP A 464 7.09 -17.67 -2.05
C ASP A 464 8.20 -16.92 -1.27
N VAL A 465 9.21 -17.65 -0.82
CA VAL A 465 10.42 -17.06 -0.21
C VAL A 465 11.50 -16.90 -1.26
N ILE A 466 11.98 -15.67 -1.43
CA ILE A 466 13.13 -15.34 -2.26
C ILE A 466 14.39 -15.75 -1.49
N SER A 467 15.24 -16.57 -2.12
CA SER A 467 16.51 -16.98 -1.52
C SER A 467 17.64 -17.03 -2.55
N TYR A 468 18.79 -16.48 -2.19
CA TYR A 468 20.04 -16.59 -2.94
C TYR A 468 21.21 -16.35 -1.98
N LYS A 469 22.44 -16.63 -2.44
CA LYS A 469 23.62 -16.41 -1.63
C LYS A 469 24.74 -15.74 -2.40
N TRP A 470 25.59 -15.05 -1.64
CA TRP A 470 26.88 -14.54 -2.08
C TRP A 470 27.99 -15.39 -1.48
N GLN A 471 29.06 -15.61 -2.23
CA GLN A 471 30.22 -16.36 -1.76
C GLN A 471 31.51 -15.59 -2.06
N TYR A 472 32.29 -15.32 -1.02
CA TYR A 472 33.64 -14.78 -1.16
C TYR A 472 34.61 -15.48 -0.20
N ASN A 473 35.69 -16.04 -0.74
CA ASN A 473 36.68 -16.83 -0.01
C ASN A 473 36.08 -18.01 0.78
N CYS A 474 35.94 -17.82 2.10
CA CYS A 474 35.45 -18.80 3.05
C CYS A 474 34.11 -18.38 3.67
N THR A 475 33.54 -17.25 3.27
CA THR A 475 32.27 -16.74 3.79
C THR A 475 31.19 -16.90 2.74
N GLU A 476 30.06 -17.49 3.14
CA GLU A 476 28.82 -17.45 2.39
C GLU A 476 27.82 -16.57 3.14
N ARG A 477 27.11 -15.74 2.37
CA ARG A 477 26.06 -14.85 2.84
C ARG A 477 24.75 -15.25 2.21
N LEU A 478 23.83 -15.78 3.01
CA LEU A 478 22.50 -16.19 2.57
C LEU A 478 21.52 -15.02 2.74
N VAL A 479 20.84 -14.64 1.67
CA VAL A 479 19.76 -13.65 1.66
C VAL A 479 18.44 -14.41 1.59
N VAL A 480 17.52 -14.08 2.50
CA VAL A 480 16.18 -14.68 2.55
C VAL A 480 15.16 -13.58 2.77
N ALA A 481 14.21 -13.43 1.84
CA ALA A 481 13.12 -12.47 1.95
C ALA A 481 11.79 -13.18 1.75
N ASN A 482 10.90 -13.06 2.73
CA ASN A 482 9.53 -13.51 2.59
C ASN A 482 8.76 -12.40 1.87
N TYR A 483 8.40 -12.58 0.59
CA TYR A 483 7.65 -11.56 -0.15
C TYR A 483 6.14 -11.82 -0.14
N ARG A 484 5.67 -12.49 0.93
CA ARG A 484 4.26 -12.81 1.15
C ARG A 484 3.67 -11.98 2.26
N ASP A 485 2.39 -11.69 2.09
CA ASP A 485 1.51 -11.34 3.19
C ASP A 485 0.97 -12.57 3.89
N ALA A 486 1.90 -13.30 4.49
CA ALA A 486 1.66 -14.39 5.40
C ALA A 486 3.00 -14.73 6.03
N TRP A 487 3.00 -15.41 7.16
CA TRP A 487 4.21 -16.05 7.66
C TRP A 487 4.69 -17.13 6.67
N SER A 488 6.01 -17.32 6.63
CA SER A 488 6.65 -18.36 5.83
C SER A 488 7.67 -19.12 6.67
N ASN A 489 7.70 -20.44 6.48
CA ASN A 489 8.69 -21.32 7.08
C ASN A 489 9.32 -22.18 5.99
N VAL A 490 10.60 -21.96 5.75
CA VAL A 490 11.34 -22.67 4.70
C VAL A 490 12.59 -23.33 5.24
N ARG A 491 12.98 -24.43 4.57
CA ARG A 491 14.27 -25.07 4.73
C ARG A 491 15.15 -24.73 3.55
N ILE A 492 16.37 -24.30 3.84
CA ILE A 492 17.37 -23.95 2.83
C ILE A 492 18.56 -24.89 3.01
N PRO A 493 18.80 -25.84 2.08
CA PRO A 493 19.90 -26.77 2.17
C PRO A 493 21.23 -26.03 1.94
N LEU A 494 22.13 -26.09 2.92
CA LEU A 494 23.45 -25.46 2.83
C LEU A 494 24.51 -26.51 2.47
N SER A 495 25.63 -26.10 1.89
CA SER A 495 26.70 -27.02 1.46
C SER A 495 28.06 -26.58 1.97
N PHE A 496 28.84 -27.50 2.54
CA PHE A 496 30.14 -27.24 3.14
C PHE A 496 31.23 -28.13 2.53
N PRO A 497 31.56 -27.95 1.23
CA PRO A 497 32.45 -28.87 0.52
C PRO A 497 33.90 -28.87 1.05
N LYS A 498 34.34 -27.80 1.73
CA LYS A 498 35.69 -27.70 2.31
C LYS A 498 35.76 -28.24 3.75
N ILE A 499 34.65 -28.68 4.34
CA ILE A 499 34.60 -29.27 5.69
C ILE A 499 34.33 -30.77 5.56
N THR A 500 35.36 -31.57 5.83
CA THR A 500 35.30 -33.03 5.72
C THR A 500 34.68 -33.70 6.94
N ASN A 501 34.95 -33.18 8.16
CA ASN A 501 34.30 -33.67 9.39
C ASN A 501 32.89 -33.07 9.52
N LYS A 502 31.86 -33.87 9.22
CA LYS A 502 30.47 -33.42 9.25
C LYS A 502 29.90 -33.13 10.66
N ASN A 503 30.63 -33.49 11.72
CA ASN A 503 30.30 -33.06 13.09
C ASN A 503 30.92 -31.70 13.46
N THR A 504 31.73 -31.09 12.58
CA THR A 504 32.24 -29.73 12.81
C THR A 504 31.08 -28.76 12.98
N LEU A 505 31.15 -27.95 14.02
CA LEU A 505 30.19 -26.90 14.32
C LEU A 505 30.52 -25.64 13.51
N VAL A 506 29.50 -25.05 12.88
CA VAL A 506 29.59 -23.79 12.15
C VAL A 506 28.64 -22.78 12.79
N THR A 507 29.13 -21.56 12.96
CA THR A 507 28.32 -20.42 13.42
C THR A 507 27.64 -19.75 12.24
N ILE A 508 26.33 -19.53 12.36
CA ILE A 508 25.49 -18.78 11.44
C ILE A 508 25.03 -17.53 12.19
N SER A 509 25.28 -16.34 11.63
CA SER A 509 25.02 -15.06 12.29
C SER A 509 24.13 -14.16 11.45
N GLU A 510 23.10 -13.57 12.05
CA GLU A 510 22.26 -12.57 11.39
C GLU A 510 23.03 -11.26 11.14
N ARG A 511 22.84 -10.68 9.96
CA ARG A 511 23.38 -9.38 9.56
C ARG A 511 22.36 -8.25 9.64
N LEU A 512 21.07 -8.58 9.50
CA LEU A 512 19.95 -7.66 9.67
C LEU A 512 19.27 -7.87 11.01
N LEU A 513 18.85 -6.78 11.66
CA LEU A 513 17.92 -6.85 12.79
C LEU A 513 16.54 -7.34 12.32
N GLY A 514 16.11 -8.51 12.82
CA GLY A 514 14.79 -9.06 12.51
C GLY A 514 13.64 -8.30 13.18
N ALA A 515 12.44 -8.42 12.62
CA ALA A 515 11.26 -7.71 13.13
C ALA A 515 10.95 -8.10 14.58
N GLY A 516 10.74 -7.09 15.44
CA GLY A 516 10.43 -7.28 16.86
C GLY A 516 11.62 -7.74 17.73
N LEU A 517 12.84 -7.82 17.17
CA LEU A 517 14.05 -8.16 17.92
C LEU A 517 14.78 -6.90 18.38
N THR A 518 15.49 -7.01 19.50
CA THR A 518 16.36 -5.96 20.04
C THR A 518 17.85 -6.19 19.74
N SER A 519 18.20 -7.36 19.21
CA SER A 519 19.56 -7.73 18.84
C SER A 519 19.57 -8.83 17.76
N LYS A 520 20.64 -8.84 16.95
CA LYS A 520 20.92 -9.89 15.95
C LYS A 520 21.33 -11.17 16.65
N ARG A 521 20.92 -12.32 16.11
CA ARG A 521 21.15 -13.63 16.71
C ARG A 521 22.29 -14.37 16.03
N SER A 522 22.79 -15.40 16.68
CA SER A 522 23.75 -16.35 16.11
C SER A 522 23.49 -17.74 16.65
N TRP A 523 23.65 -18.74 15.81
CA TRP A 523 23.47 -20.15 16.16
C TRP A 523 24.68 -20.95 15.73
N THR A 524 25.03 -21.96 16.51
CA THR A 524 26.12 -22.88 16.18
C THR A 524 25.55 -24.26 15.96
N LEU A 525 25.65 -24.75 14.72
CA LEU A 525 24.98 -25.97 14.25
C LEU A 525 26.02 -26.89 13.58
N PRO A 526 25.89 -28.22 13.71
CA PRO A 526 26.81 -29.15 13.05
C PRO A 526 26.54 -29.19 11.54
N VAL A 527 27.62 -29.28 10.76
CA VAL A 527 27.58 -29.31 9.29
C VAL A 527 26.62 -30.37 8.76
N LYS A 528 26.61 -31.57 9.38
CA LYS A 528 25.70 -32.65 8.97
C LYS A 528 24.24 -32.21 8.96
N ASP A 529 23.78 -31.46 9.97
CA ASP A 529 22.37 -31.08 10.10
C ASP A 529 22.02 -30.00 9.06
N LEU A 530 22.95 -29.08 8.78
CA LEU A 530 22.79 -28.04 7.76
C LEU A 530 22.77 -28.61 6.33
N GLU A 531 23.52 -29.68 6.07
CA GLU A 531 23.54 -30.37 4.76
C GLU A 531 22.35 -31.32 4.59
N THR A 532 21.93 -32.06 5.63
CA THR A 532 20.83 -33.04 5.51
C THR A 532 19.45 -32.42 5.68
N SER A 533 19.28 -31.54 6.67
CA SER A 533 17.99 -30.99 7.05
C SER A 533 17.78 -29.56 6.54
N GLY A 534 18.87 -28.86 6.22
CA GLY A 534 18.85 -27.45 5.84
C GLY A 534 18.70 -26.51 7.03
N LEU A 535 18.97 -25.23 6.79
CA LEU A 535 18.67 -24.15 7.73
C LEU A 535 17.16 -23.85 7.69
N SER A 536 16.48 -23.98 8.83
CA SER A 536 15.08 -23.55 8.97
C SER A 536 15.04 -22.04 9.17
N VAL A 537 14.32 -21.34 8.30
CA VAL A 537 14.16 -19.89 8.36
C VAL A 537 12.67 -19.57 8.47
N ILE A 538 12.32 -18.90 9.56
CA ILE A 538 10.94 -18.49 9.88
C ILE A 538 10.88 -16.97 9.76
N LEU A 539 9.98 -16.49 8.91
CA LEU A 539 9.81 -15.07 8.58
C LEU A 539 8.34 -14.70 8.75
N SER A 540 8.07 -13.58 9.43
CA SER A 540 6.72 -12.98 9.41
C SER A 540 6.42 -12.38 8.03
N ASN A 541 5.20 -11.87 7.83
CA ASN A 541 4.82 -11.23 6.57
C ASN A 541 5.79 -10.11 6.19
N PHE A 542 6.32 -10.18 4.96
CA PHE A 542 7.33 -9.26 4.44
C PHE A 542 8.60 -9.10 5.29
N ASP A 543 8.95 -10.12 6.07
CA ASP A 543 10.19 -10.08 6.84
C ASP A 543 11.38 -10.58 6.02
N SER A 544 12.57 -10.21 6.46
CA SER A 544 13.81 -10.56 5.78
C SER A 544 14.95 -10.82 6.74
N GLN A 545 15.78 -11.80 6.39
CA GLN A 545 16.95 -12.18 7.17
C GLN A 545 18.13 -12.40 6.22
N VAL A 546 19.30 -11.93 6.66
CA VAL A 546 20.57 -12.17 5.99
C VAL A 546 21.50 -12.85 6.97
N PHE A 547 22.14 -13.94 6.56
CA PHE A 547 23.01 -14.74 7.41
C PHE A 547 24.41 -14.84 6.83
N ASP A 548 25.43 -14.71 7.67
CA ASP A 548 26.82 -15.06 7.34
C ASP A 548 27.22 -16.36 8.02
N TYR A 549 27.96 -17.20 7.30
CA TYR A 549 28.56 -18.42 7.82
C TYR A 549 29.84 -18.78 7.06
N SER A 550 30.73 -19.54 7.70
CA SER A 550 31.95 -20.01 7.05
C SER A 550 31.81 -21.40 6.46
N ILE A 551 32.26 -21.56 5.21
CA ILE A 551 32.34 -22.86 4.53
C ILE A 551 33.70 -23.54 4.65
N CYS A 552 34.65 -22.91 5.33
CA CYS A 552 35.98 -23.46 5.59
C CYS A 552 36.06 -24.02 7.02
N PRO A 553 36.97 -24.98 7.29
CA PRO A 553 37.18 -25.45 8.65
C PRO A 553 37.50 -24.26 9.56
N PRO A 554 36.94 -24.20 10.78
CA PRO A 554 37.29 -23.15 11.73
C PRO A 554 38.81 -23.17 11.94
N SER A 555 39.47 -22.04 11.68
CA SER A 555 40.86 -21.85 12.05
C SER A 555 40.99 -22.06 13.56
N ALA A 556 42.00 -22.82 13.99
CA ALA A 556 42.24 -23.10 15.40
C ALA A 556 42.09 -21.84 16.28
N PRO A 557 41.45 -21.93 17.46
CA PRO A 557 41.05 -20.76 18.21
C PRO A 557 42.27 -19.96 18.67
N THR A 558 42.47 -18.77 18.11
CA THR A 558 43.16 -17.70 18.84
C THR A 558 42.24 -17.25 19.97
N ALA A 559 42.80 -17.27 21.18
CA ALA A 559 42.19 -16.97 22.47
C ALA A 559 40.94 -16.09 22.44
N ALA A 560 39.88 -16.58 23.10
CA ALA A 560 38.63 -15.87 23.34
C ALA A 560 38.88 -14.48 23.96
N PRO A 561 38.09 -13.45 23.60
CA PRO A 561 38.08 -12.20 24.34
C PRO A 561 37.55 -12.46 25.74
N VAL A 562 38.32 -11.96 26.71
CA VAL A 562 38.08 -12.00 28.14
C VAL A 562 36.66 -11.54 28.48
N THR A 563 35.94 -12.39 29.21
CA THR A 563 34.76 -12.05 30.00
C THR A 563 35.14 -11.02 31.05
N THR A 564 34.73 -9.77 30.89
CA THR A 564 34.70 -8.79 31.99
C THR A 564 33.32 -8.80 32.63
N THR A 565 33.29 -9.25 33.87
CA THR A 565 32.17 -9.20 34.80
C THR A 565 32.03 -7.83 35.48
N ALA A 566 30.77 -7.54 35.85
CA ALA A 566 30.30 -6.72 36.99
C ALA A 566 30.22 -5.17 36.83
N PRO A 567 29.35 -4.46 37.59
CA PRO A 567 28.58 -4.91 38.76
C PRO A 567 27.07 -4.61 38.76
N ALA A 568 26.40 -5.27 39.70
CA ALA A 568 25.04 -5.02 40.13
C ALA A 568 24.89 -3.65 40.82
N THR A 569 23.82 -2.92 40.50
CA THR A 569 23.26 -1.88 41.37
C THR A 569 21.74 -1.98 41.40
N THR A 570 21.25 -2.11 42.62
CA THR A 570 19.87 -2.11 43.08
C THR A 570 19.23 -0.73 43.00
N THR A 571 18.08 -0.60 42.32
CA THR A 571 17.01 0.36 42.67
C THR A 571 15.65 -0.17 42.20
N ALA A 572 14.63 0.02 43.03
CA ALA A 572 13.26 -0.49 42.93
C ALA A 572 12.39 0.30 41.91
N PRO A 573 11.17 -0.19 41.56
CA PRO A 573 10.51 0.11 40.29
C PRO A 573 9.68 1.39 40.33
N VAL A 574 9.75 2.18 39.26
CA VAL A 574 8.75 3.20 38.92
C VAL A 574 7.96 2.67 37.71
N SER A 575 6.69 2.41 37.95
CA SER A 575 5.67 2.01 37.00
C SER A 575 5.34 3.10 35.99
N THR A 576 5.15 2.72 34.70
CA THR A 576 4.09 3.15 33.73
C THR A 576 4.59 2.97 32.27
N PRO A 577 3.72 2.82 31.26
CA PRO A 577 3.25 1.51 30.81
C PRO A 577 3.70 1.19 29.38
N ALA A 578 3.62 -0.09 29.04
CA ALA A 578 3.89 -0.65 27.73
C ALA A 578 3.16 0.09 26.59
N ALA A 579 3.91 0.58 25.61
CA ALA A 579 3.37 1.02 24.34
C ALA A 579 3.22 -0.20 23.41
N CYS A 580 1.97 -0.51 23.12
CA CYS A 580 1.50 -1.63 22.32
C CYS A 580 2.14 -1.67 20.92
N THR A 581 2.74 -2.81 20.60
CA THR A 581 2.94 -3.32 19.25
C THR A 581 1.60 -3.31 18.49
N SER A 582 1.56 -2.65 17.33
CA SER A 582 0.43 -2.74 16.39
C SER A 582 0.77 -3.69 15.23
N PRO A 583 -0.19 -4.53 14.78
CA PRO A 583 -0.01 -5.44 13.63
C PRO A 583 -0.23 -4.72 12.30
N VAL A 584 0.54 -5.07 11.25
CA VAL A 584 0.35 -4.60 9.86
C VAL A 584 -0.24 -5.73 9.00
N THR A 585 -1.35 -5.36 8.38
CA THR A 585 -2.31 -5.98 7.46
C THR A 585 -1.80 -6.92 6.37
N GLU A 586 -2.53 -8.00 6.08
CA GLU A 586 -2.37 -8.86 4.89
C GLU A 586 -3.17 -8.32 3.67
N ILE A 587 -2.64 -8.25 2.42
CA ILE A 587 -3.48 -8.29 1.21
C ILE A 587 -3.91 -9.74 1.05
N ARG A 588 -4.94 -10.10 1.82
CA ARG A 588 -5.70 -11.31 1.60
C ARG A 588 -6.43 -11.13 0.28
N ASN A 589 -6.41 -12.15 -0.57
CA ASN A 589 -7.47 -12.35 -1.55
C ASN A 589 -8.81 -12.12 -0.81
N ARG A 590 -9.50 -11.00 -1.10
CA ARG A 590 -10.70 -10.49 -0.38
C ARG A 590 -11.97 -11.33 -0.65
N THR A 591 -11.74 -12.62 -0.77
CA THR A 591 -12.70 -13.70 -1.01
C THR A 591 -13.65 -13.84 0.18
N ALA A 592 -14.77 -14.53 -0.05
CA ALA A 592 -15.70 -14.91 1.01
C ALA A 592 -14.99 -15.62 2.18
N ALA A 593 -13.95 -16.41 1.91
CA ALA A 593 -13.16 -17.09 2.94
C ALA A 593 -12.40 -16.10 3.85
N ALA A 594 -11.80 -15.06 3.28
CA ALA A 594 -11.06 -14.06 4.05
C ALA A 594 -11.99 -13.14 4.86
N TRP A 595 -13.21 -12.90 4.37
CA TRP A 595 -14.25 -12.17 5.10
C TRP A 595 -14.75 -12.90 6.36
N LYS A 596 -14.63 -14.23 6.45
CA LYS A 596 -14.95 -15.01 7.68
C LYS A 596 -14.17 -14.57 8.91
N GLU A 597 -12.97 -14.04 8.68
CA GLU A 597 -12.06 -13.60 9.74
C GLU A 597 -12.40 -12.21 10.27
N ARG A 598 -13.18 -11.43 9.50
CA ARG A 598 -13.46 -10.03 9.77
C ARG A 598 -14.64 -9.86 10.72
N SER A 599 -14.71 -8.68 11.33
CA SER A 599 -15.91 -8.17 11.98
C SER A 599 -16.16 -6.73 11.55
N VAL A 600 -17.41 -6.46 11.19
CA VAL A 600 -17.81 -5.24 10.50
C VAL A 600 -18.55 -4.30 11.45
N TYR A 601 -18.15 -3.04 11.46
CA TYR A 601 -18.88 -1.96 12.14
C TYR A 601 -19.69 -1.17 11.11
N GLN A 602 -21.02 -1.26 11.18
CA GLN A 602 -21.94 -0.57 10.27
C GLN A 602 -22.11 0.88 10.72
N ILE A 603 -21.83 1.82 9.82
CA ILE A 603 -21.95 3.26 10.07
C ILE A 603 -22.87 3.94 9.04
N LEU A 604 -23.68 4.88 9.52
CA LEU A 604 -24.26 5.89 8.64
C LEU A 604 -23.25 7.03 8.48
N THR A 605 -22.82 7.29 7.25
CA THR A 605 -21.77 8.29 6.96
C THR A 605 -22.13 9.66 7.53
N ASP A 606 -23.38 10.10 7.35
CA ASP A 606 -23.91 11.36 7.85
C ASP A 606 -24.01 11.45 9.39
N ARG A 607 -23.92 10.33 10.11
CA ARG A 607 -24.25 10.25 11.54
C ARG A 607 -23.07 9.86 12.42
N PHE A 608 -22.02 9.27 11.84
CA PHE A 608 -20.89 8.76 12.61
C PHE A 608 -19.99 9.88 13.14
N ALA A 609 -19.44 10.73 12.25
CA ALA A 609 -18.54 11.80 12.63
C ALA A 609 -18.59 13.00 11.66
N GLY A 610 -18.81 14.20 12.20
CA GLY A 610 -18.97 15.45 11.44
C GLY A 610 -18.36 16.66 12.16
N PRO A 611 -18.29 17.84 11.52
CA PRO A 611 -17.62 19.03 12.07
C PRO A 611 -18.41 19.74 13.18
N SER A 612 -19.66 19.36 13.42
CA SER A 612 -20.50 19.94 14.48
C SER A 612 -20.12 19.38 15.86
N SER A 613 -19.95 20.26 16.84
CA SER A 613 -19.75 19.88 18.25
C SER A 613 -21.05 19.52 19.00
N GLY A 614 -22.21 19.67 18.35
CA GLY A 614 -23.54 19.43 18.96
C GLY A 614 -24.27 18.25 18.34
N ALA A 615 -25.26 17.72 19.08
CA ALA A 615 -26.16 16.67 18.60
C ALA A 615 -26.97 17.16 17.40
N CYS A 616 -27.35 16.23 16.51
CA CYS A 616 -28.18 16.57 15.37
C CYS A 616 -29.57 17.05 15.80
N LYS A 617 -30.02 18.16 15.21
CA LYS A 617 -31.31 18.78 15.56
C LYS A 617 -32.50 18.12 14.87
N ASP A 618 -32.29 17.61 13.66
CA ASP A 618 -33.32 16.98 12.84
C ASP A 618 -32.75 15.74 12.15
N LEU A 619 -33.10 14.57 12.70
CA LEU A 619 -32.65 13.27 12.19
C LEU A 619 -33.26 12.89 10.84
N SER A 620 -34.21 13.66 10.30
CA SER A 620 -34.76 13.44 8.95
C SER A 620 -33.93 14.12 7.84
N THR A 621 -32.90 14.88 8.20
CA THR A 621 -32.06 15.63 7.25
C THR A 621 -30.58 15.29 7.42
N TYR A 622 -29.71 15.89 6.59
CA TYR A 622 -28.27 15.76 6.75
C TYR A 622 -27.81 16.42 8.07
N CYS A 623 -27.16 15.65 8.92
CA CYS A 623 -26.58 16.07 10.18
C CYS A 623 -25.11 16.53 10.03
N GLY A 624 -24.46 16.19 8.91
CA GLY A 624 -23.14 16.68 8.53
C GLY A 624 -21.98 15.73 8.78
N GLY A 625 -22.24 14.42 8.92
CA GLY A 625 -21.18 13.43 8.96
C GLY A 625 -20.48 13.28 7.60
N THR A 626 -19.17 13.03 7.61
CA THR A 626 -18.33 13.06 6.40
C THR A 626 -17.34 11.90 6.33
N PHE A 627 -16.81 11.63 5.13
CA PHE A 627 -15.72 10.67 4.93
C PHE A 627 -14.49 11.02 5.78
N ASN A 628 -14.14 12.30 5.86
CA ASN A 628 -13.05 12.77 6.73
C ASN A 628 -13.35 12.60 8.22
N GLY A 629 -14.60 12.77 8.63
CA GLY A 629 -15.04 12.49 9.98
C GLY A 629 -14.83 11.02 10.34
N ILE A 630 -15.23 10.10 9.46
CA ILE A 630 -14.97 8.66 9.62
C ILE A 630 -13.46 8.41 9.72
N LYS A 631 -12.70 8.94 8.75
CA LYS A 631 -11.23 8.79 8.68
C LYS A 631 -10.55 9.19 9.97
N SER A 632 -10.96 10.32 10.56
CA SER A 632 -10.39 10.87 11.79
C SER A 632 -10.72 10.05 13.04
N ASN A 633 -11.73 9.17 12.96
CA ASN A 633 -12.23 8.37 14.08
C ASN A 633 -12.06 6.86 13.88
N LEU A 634 -11.26 6.41 12.89
CA LEU A 634 -10.98 4.98 12.69
C LEU A 634 -10.37 4.30 13.94
N GLN A 635 -9.63 5.04 14.78
CA GLN A 635 -9.08 4.48 16.02
C GLN A 635 -10.15 4.14 17.08
N TYR A 636 -11.28 4.86 17.11
CA TYR A 636 -12.42 4.51 17.97
C TYR A 636 -12.98 3.14 17.57
N ILE A 637 -13.16 2.93 16.27
CA ILE A 637 -13.67 1.65 15.72
C ILE A 637 -12.66 0.53 15.97
N ARG A 638 -11.38 0.77 15.68
CA ARG A 638 -10.27 -0.18 15.90
C ARG A 638 -10.09 -0.53 17.38
N GLY A 639 -10.36 0.40 18.29
CA GLY A 639 -10.26 0.18 19.74
C GLY A 639 -11.25 -0.87 20.28
N MET A 640 -12.40 -1.03 19.62
CA MET A 640 -13.35 -2.13 19.87
C MET A 640 -12.91 -3.45 19.22
N GLY A 641 -11.89 -3.44 18.37
CA GLY A 641 -11.33 -4.63 17.72
C GLY A 641 -11.92 -4.93 16.33
N PHE A 642 -12.79 -4.08 15.79
CA PHE A 642 -13.27 -4.19 14.41
C PHE A 642 -12.14 -3.97 13.41
N ASP A 643 -12.18 -4.74 12.33
CA ASP A 643 -11.23 -4.69 11.21
C ASP A 643 -11.94 -4.57 9.85
N ALA A 644 -13.21 -4.18 9.88
CA ALA A 644 -13.95 -3.75 8.71
C ALA A 644 -15.01 -2.71 9.10
N ILE A 645 -15.35 -1.82 8.18
CA ILE A 645 -16.48 -0.90 8.28
C ILE A 645 -17.41 -1.06 7.09
N TRP A 646 -18.71 -0.93 7.32
CA TRP A 646 -19.71 -0.80 6.26
C TRP A 646 -20.25 0.63 6.28
N ILE A 647 -20.04 1.37 5.18
CA ILE A 647 -20.46 2.76 5.03
C ILE A 647 -21.70 2.88 4.14
N SER A 648 -22.51 3.93 4.35
CA SER A 648 -23.68 4.27 3.53
C SER A 648 -23.38 4.37 2.02
N PRO A 649 -24.41 4.27 1.14
CA PRO A 649 -24.20 4.44 -0.29
C PRO A 649 -23.59 5.79 -0.62
N VAL A 650 -22.57 5.79 -1.47
CA VAL A 650 -21.76 6.99 -1.74
C VAL A 650 -22.25 7.82 -2.92
N VAL A 651 -23.26 7.35 -3.64
CA VAL A 651 -23.82 8.00 -4.84
C VAL A 651 -24.56 9.28 -4.48
N ASP A 652 -24.45 10.32 -5.33
CA ASP A 652 -25.22 11.56 -5.21
C ASP A 652 -26.72 11.29 -5.00
N ASN A 653 -27.30 12.00 -4.03
CA ASN A 653 -28.65 11.76 -3.53
C ASN A 653 -29.54 13.00 -3.70
N SER A 654 -30.85 12.78 -3.71
CA SER A 654 -31.80 13.89 -3.61
C SER A 654 -31.70 14.62 -2.26
N PRO A 655 -32.18 15.88 -2.15
CA PRO A 655 -32.31 16.54 -0.86
C PRO A 655 -33.03 15.65 0.17
N GLY A 656 -32.54 15.61 1.40
CA GLY A 656 -33.05 14.74 2.46
C GLY A 656 -32.55 13.29 2.43
N GLY A 657 -31.90 12.84 1.34
CA GLY A 657 -31.34 11.49 1.20
C GLY A 657 -30.05 11.24 2.00
N TYR A 658 -30.02 11.62 3.28
CA TYR A 658 -28.83 11.55 4.15
C TYR A 658 -28.31 10.13 4.37
N HIS A 659 -29.18 9.14 4.19
CA HIS A 659 -28.88 7.72 4.35
C HIS A 659 -28.23 7.11 3.10
N GLY A 660 -28.32 7.78 1.94
CA GLY A 660 -27.71 7.35 0.67
C GLY A 660 -28.61 6.53 -0.27
N TYR A 661 -29.79 6.11 0.16
CA TYR A 661 -30.69 5.23 -0.63
C TYR A 661 -31.58 5.93 -1.66
N TRP A 662 -31.55 7.27 -1.75
CA TRP A 662 -32.31 8.04 -2.76
C TRP A 662 -31.38 8.57 -3.85
N ALA A 663 -30.72 7.63 -4.52
CA ALA A 663 -29.73 7.94 -5.54
C ALA A 663 -30.34 8.71 -6.72
N ARG A 664 -29.61 9.73 -7.17
CA ARG A 664 -30.00 10.62 -8.27
C ARG A 664 -28.98 10.62 -9.40
N ASN A 665 -27.68 10.60 -9.10
CA ASN A 665 -26.65 10.70 -10.12
C ASN A 665 -25.48 9.74 -9.86
N TRP A 666 -25.43 8.64 -10.61
CA TRP A 666 -24.42 7.58 -10.49
C TRP A 666 -23.02 7.99 -10.93
N ASP A 667 -22.88 9.10 -11.67
CA ASP A 667 -21.58 9.65 -12.08
C ASP A 667 -20.96 10.57 -11.00
N LYS A 668 -21.64 10.76 -9.86
CA LYS A 668 -21.20 11.66 -8.78
C LYS A 668 -21.24 11.00 -7.42
N ILE A 669 -20.27 11.39 -6.58
CA ILE A 669 -20.27 11.10 -5.14
C ILE A 669 -21.13 12.12 -4.40
N ASN A 670 -21.80 11.69 -3.33
CA ASN A 670 -22.64 12.54 -2.50
C ASN A 670 -21.81 13.63 -1.82
N ALA A 671 -21.93 14.86 -2.34
CA ALA A 671 -21.14 16.01 -1.89
C ALA A 671 -21.37 16.38 -0.42
N ASN A 672 -22.45 15.91 0.23
CA ASN A 672 -22.64 16.12 1.66
C ASN A 672 -21.68 15.27 2.51
N PHE A 673 -21.25 14.11 2.01
CA PHE A 673 -20.29 13.25 2.70
C PHE A 673 -18.84 13.68 2.45
N GLY A 674 -18.59 14.30 1.30
CA GLY A 674 -17.29 14.79 0.88
C GLY A 674 -17.05 14.62 -0.61
N THR A 675 -15.82 14.87 -1.02
CA THR A 675 -15.32 14.72 -2.39
C THR A 675 -14.95 13.26 -2.70
N PRO A 676 -14.87 12.89 -4.00
CA PRO A 676 -14.26 11.62 -4.42
C PRO A 676 -12.88 11.36 -3.79
N GLU A 677 -12.05 12.38 -3.71
CA GLU A 677 -10.70 12.31 -3.15
C GLU A 677 -10.74 12.00 -1.64
N GLU A 678 -11.70 12.58 -0.90
CA GLU A 678 -11.90 12.29 0.52
C GLU A 678 -12.43 10.89 0.77
N LEU A 679 -13.29 10.37 -0.13
CA LEU A 679 -13.72 8.97 -0.10
C LEU A 679 -12.53 8.03 -0.32
N LYS A 680 -11.68 8.31 -1.32
CA LYS A 680 -10.47 7.53 -1.56
C LYS A 680 -9.52 7.59 -0.37
N ALA A 681 -9.33 8.77 0.23
CA ALA A 681 -8.49 8.97 1.41
C ALA A 681 -9.01 8.22 2.64
N LEU A 682 -10.34 8.10 2.81
CA LEU A 682 -10.93 7.25 3.84
C LEU A 682 -10.58 5.77 3.62
N VAL A 683 -10.73 5.28 2.38
CA VAL A 683 -10.39 3.90 2.02
C VAL A 683 -8.91 3.61 2.28
N ASP A 684 -8.01 4.49 1.81
CA ASP A 684 -6.57 4.33 2.02
C ASP A 684 -6.19 4.35 3.50
N ALA A 685 -6.81 5.22 4.30
CA ALA A 685 -6.57 5.29 5.74
C ALA A 685 -7.07 4.05 6.49
N ALA A 686 -8.19 3.47 6.07
CA ALA A 686 -8.68 2.21 6.62
C ALA A 686 -7.72 1.06 6.26
N HIS A 687 -7.29 0.94 5.01
CA HIS A 687 -6.35 -0.09 4.57
C HIS A 687 -5.01 -0.03 5.31
N ALA A 688 -4.51 1.18 5.58
CA ALA A 688 -3.31 1.41 6.38
C ALA A 688 -3.42 0.89 7.83
N LEU A 689 -4.64 0.58 8.32
CA LEU A 689 -4.93 0.07 9.66
C LEU A 689 -5.34 -1.41 9.73
N ASP A 690 -5.24 -2.16 8.63
CA ASP A 690 -5.87 -3.49 8.44
C ASP A 690 -7.40 -3.44 8.49
N MET A 691 -8.00 -2.30 8.15
CA MET A 691 -9.44 -2.16 8.16
C MET A 691 -9.99 -2.19 6.73
N TRP A 692 -10.91 -3.11 6.47
CA TRP A 692 -11.60 -3.23 5.19
C TRP A 692 -12.81 -2.28 5.12
N ILE A 693 -13.10 -1.76 3.93
CA ILE A 693 -14.31 -0.97 3.69
C ILE A 693 -15.26 -1.73 2.79
N MET A 694 -16.45 -1.98 3.33
CA MET A 694 -17.63 -2.41 2.60
C MET A 694 -18.46 -1.19 2.22
N VAL A 695 -18.73 -1.00 0.94
CA VAL A 695 -19.63 0.07 0.46
C VAL A 695 -21.04 -0.47 0.29
N ASP A 696 -22.02 0.30 0.70
CA ASP A 696 -23.42 0.01 0.42
C ASP A 696 -23.80 0.43 -1.01
N VAL A 697 -24.65 -0.35 -1.67
CA VAL A 697 -25.10 -0.08 -3.03
C VAL A 697 -26.57 -0.38 -3.23
N VAL A 698 -27.22 0.45 -4.04
CA VAL A 698 -28.60 0.26 -4.50
C VAL A 698 -28.58 0.07 -6.01
N ALA A 699 -29.18 -1.03 -6.47
CA ALA A 699 -29.43 -1.29 -7.88
C ALA A 699 -30.92 -1.43 -8.21
N ASN A 700 -31.79 -1.39 -7.19
CA ASN A 700 -33.23 -1.57 -7.32
C ASN A 700 -33.95 -0.29 -7.80
N HIS A 701 -33.78 0.82 -7.07
CA HIS A 701 -34.60 2.01 -7.23
C HIS A 701 -33.77 3.30 -7.26
N VAL A 702 -34.45 4.42 -7.52
CA VAL A 702 -33.88 5.78 -7.50
C VAL A 702 -34.61 6.68 -6.49
N ALA A 703 -34.16 7.93 -6.37
CA ALA A 703 -34.81 8.96 -5.57
C ALA A 703 -36.33 9.10 -5.84
N PRO A 704 -37.15 9.55 -4.86
CA PRO A 704 -38.60 9.70 -5.02
C PRO A 704 -38.99 10.87 -5.92
N VAL A 705 -38.79 10.73 -7.23
CA VAL A 705 -39.06 11.76 -8.26
C VAL A 705 -40.43 11.59 -8.94
N GLY A 706 -41.26 10.67 -8.43
CA GLY A 706 -42.57 10.38 -9.01
C GLY A 706 -42.44 9.72 -10.38
N ASN A 707 -42.87 10.43 -11.44
CA ASN A 707 -42.79 9.97 -12.83
C ASN A 707 -41.96 10.93 -13.72
N ASP A 708 -41.31 11.93 -13.12
CA ASP A 708 -40.38 12.83 -13.82
C ASP A 708 -38.94 12.41 -13.55
N PHE A 709 -38.40 11.60 -14.46
CA PHE A 709 -37.05 11.06 -14.34
C PHE A 709 -35.96 12.00 -14.86
N SER A 710 -36.30 13.20 -15.34
CA SER A 710 -35.34 14.10 -16.01
C SER A 710 -34.09 14.43 -15.17
N SER A 711 -34.21 14.36 -13.85
CA SER A 711 -33.13 14.62 -12.89
C SER A 711 -32.27 13.40 -12.52
N ILE A 712 -32.65 12.19 -12.96
CA ILE A 712 -31.95 10.95 -12.63
C ILE A 712 -30.90 10.63 -13.70
N VAL A 713 -29.62 10.59 -13.33
CA VAL A 713 -28.51 10.38 -14.27
C VAL A 713 -27.82 9.05 -13.97
N PRO A 714 -27.68 8.15 -14.96
CA PRO A 714 -28.07 8.30 -16.37
C PRO A 714 -29.52 7.87 -16.65
N PHE A 715 -30.29 7.46 -15.64
CA PHE A 715 -31.60 6.84 -15.82
C PHE A 715 -32.74 7.85 -16.06
N ASN A 716 -32.59 8.76 -17.02
CA ASN A 716 -33.52 9.87 -17.25
C ASN A 716 -34.64 9.57 -18.25
N ASN A 717 -34.82 8.30 -18.64
CA ASN A 717 -35.86 7.87 -19.58
C ASN A 717 -36.88 6.98 -18.86
N PRO A 718 -38.20 7.21 -19.02
CA PRO A 718 -39.23 6.33 -18.48
C PRO A 718 -39.08 4.84 -18.86
N SER A 719 -38.46 4.52 -19.99
CA SER A 719 -38.21 3.12 -20.39
C SER A 719 -37.17 2.39 -19.53
N HIS A 720 -36.46 3.10 -18.67
CA HIS A 720 -35.51 2.52 -17.71
C HIS A 720 -36.20 2.01 -16.44
N TYR A 721 -37.51 2.15 -16.32
CA TYR A 721 -38.27 1.83 -15.11
C TYR A 721 -39.38 0.85 -15.41
N HIS A 722 -39.71 0.02 -14.42
CA HIS A 722 -40.92 -0.77 -14.47
C HIS A 722 -42.17 0.14 -14.44
N PRO A 723 -43.31 -0.33 -14.99
CA PRO A 723 -44.58 0.37 -14.86
C PRO A 723 -44.91 0.69 -13.41
N SER A 724 -45.43 1.89 -13.14
CA SER A 724 -45.75 2.32 -11.77
C SER A 724 -46.82 1.44 -11.14
N CYS A 725 -46.44 0.69 -10.10
CA CYS A 725 -47.29 -0.05 -9.18
C CYS A 725 -46.63 -0.08 -7.80
N GLU A 726 -47.39 -0.36 -6.73
CA GLU A 726 -46.85 -0.54 -5.38
C GLU A 726 -46.82 -2.03 -5.02
N ILE A 727 -45.82 -2.44 -4.25
CA ILE A 727 -45.79 -3.79 -3.67
C ILE A 727 -46.93 -3.89 -2.65
N THR A 728 -47.99 -4.62 -3.01
CA THR A 728 -49.19 -4.81 -2.17
C THR A 728 -49.35 -6.25 -1.69
N ASP A 729 -48.70 -7.20 -2.36
CA ASP A 729 -48.67 -8.62 -2.01
C ASP A 729 -47.23 -9.13 -1.97
N TRP A 730 -46.67 -9.18 -0.76
CA TRP A 730 -45.32 -9.68 -0.49
C TRP A 730 -45.15 -11.19 -0.70
N SER A 731 -46.23 -11.94 -0.95
CA SER A 731 -46.15 -13.35 -1.34
C SER A 731 -45.99 -13.55 -2.85
N ASN A 732 -46.26 -12.51 -3.65
CA ASN A 732 -46.07 -12.52 -5.09
C ASN A 732 -44.67 -12.00 -5.44
N GLN A 733 -43.70 -12.91 -5.56
CA GLN A 733 -42.31 -12.56 -5.88
C GLN A 733 -42.18 -11.70 -7.15
N LYS A 734 -43.02 -11.91 -8.17
CA LYS A 734 -42.96 -11.09 -9.38
C LYS A 734 -43.37 -9.64 -9.11
N MET A 735 -44.34 -9.44 -8.23
CA MET A 735 -44.75 -8.09 -7.80
C MET A 735 -43.63 -7.43 -6.98
N VAL A 736 -42.98 -8.17 -6.08
CA VAL A 736 -41.83 -7.68 -5.30
C VAL A 736 -40.70 -7.22 -6.23
N GLU A 737 -40.47 -7.92 -7.34
CA GLU A 737 -39.41 -7.61 -8.31
C GLU A 737 -39.71 -6.51 -9.35
N THR A 738 -40.96 -6.05 -9.46
CA THR A 738 -41.35 -5.11 -10.54
C THR A 738 -42.22 -3.95 -10.10
N CYS A 739 -42.58 -3.87 -8.82
CA CYS A 739 -43.35 -2.76 -8.27
C CYS A 739 -42.50 -1.97 -7.28
N ARG A 740 -42.86 -0.71 -7.10
CA ARG A 740 -42.15 0.25 -6.27
C ARG A 740 -42.16 -0.18 -4.80
N LEU A 741 -40.98 -0.20 -4.20
CA LEU A 741 -40.80 -0.26 -2.77
C LEU A 741 -41.07 1.12 -2.18
N SER A 742 -42.17 1.26 -1.43
CA SER A 742 -42.52 2.50 -0.72
C SER A 742 -42.55 3.75 -1.62
N GLY A 743 -43.11 3.62 -2.83
CA GLY A 743 -43.20 4.72 -3.80
C GLY A 743 -41.89 5.07 -4.53
N LEU A 744 -40.78 4.38 -4.27
CA LEU A 744 -39.50 4.61 -4.92
C LEU A 744 -39.53 4.10 -6.37
N PRO A 745 -39.22 4.92 -7.39
CA PRO A 745 -39.27 4.47 -8.77
C PRO A 745 -38.28 3.33 -9.03
N ASP A 746 -38.81 2.25 -9.58
CA ASP A 746 -38.18 0.94 -9.67
C ASP A 746 -37.50 0.77 -11.04
N LEU A 747 -36.19 0.55 -11.07
CA LEU A 747 -35.41 0.38 -12.29
C LEU A 747 -35.75 -0.97 -12.94
N ASP A 748 -35.83 -1.00 -14.27
CA ASP A 748 -36.04 -2.24 -15.03
C ASP A 748 -34.69 -2.87 -15.40
N GLN A 749 -34.22 -3.84 -14.61
CA GLN A 749 -32.95 -4.54 -14.87
C GLN A 749 -33.03 -5.53 -16.05
N SER A 750 -34.19 -5.69 -16.69
CA SER A 750 -34.33 -6.38 -17.99
C SER A 750 -34.03 -5.46 -19.17
N ASN A 751 -34.09 -4.13 -18.97
CA ASN A 751 -33.65 -3.16 -19.95
C ASN A 751 -32.12 -3.25 -20.12
N ALA A 752 -31.67 -3.51 -21.36
CA ALA A 752 -30.25 -3.72 -21.67
C ALA A 752 -29.34 -2.53 -21.27
N PHE A 753 -29.85 -1.29 -21.34
CA PHE A 753 -29.12 -0.11 -20.90
C PHE A 753 -28.94 -0.10 -19.39
N VAL A 754 -30.03 -0.27 -18.63
CA VAL A 754 -30.03 -0.29 -17.16
C VAL A 754 -29.09 -1.38 -16.65
N ARG A 755 -29.29 -2.61 -17.14
CA ARG A 755 -28.47 -3.76 -16.78
C ARG A 755 -26.99 -3.50 -17.03
N SER A 756 -26.63 -3.12 -18.26
CA SER A 756 -25.23 -2.93 -18.63
C SER A 756 -24.57 -1.75 -17.91
N TYR A 757 -25.31 -0.68 -17.62
CA TYR A 757 -24.78 0.47 -16.89
C TYR A 757 -24.51 0.10 -15.43
N LEU A 758 -25.47 -0.53 -14.73
CA LEU A 758 -25.29 -0.92 -13.32
C LEU A 758 -24.11 -1.89 -13.14
N LEU A 759 -23.94 -2.86 -14.04
CA LEU A 759 -22.80 -3.79 -14.02
C LEU A 759 -21.46 -3.05 -14.21
N LYS A 760 -21.37 -2.12 -15.17
CA LYS A 760 -20.16 -1.32 -15.37
C LYS A 760 -19.89 -0.38 -14.20
N TRP A 761 -20.93 0.21 -13.66
CA TRP A 761 -20.86 1.14 -12.54
C TRP A 761 -20.30 0.45 -11.30
N ILE A 762 -20.79 -0.74 -10.93
CA ILE A 762 -20.28 -1.42 -9.74
C ILE A 762 -18.82 -1.85 -9.91
N THR A 763 -18.43 -2.34 -11.10
CA THR A 763 -17.02 -2.63 -11.39
C THR A 763 -16.17 -1.39 -11.16
N LYS A 764 -16.57 -0.24 -11.75
CA LYS A 764 -15.85 1.02 -11.64
C LYS A 764 -15.78 1.52 -10.18
N LEU A 765 -16.90 1.51 -9.46
CA LEU A 765 -16.96 1.96 -8.07
C LEU A 765 -16.00 1.16 -7.18
N VAL A 766 -15.99 -0.17 -7.32
CA VAL A 766 -15.09 -1.02 -6.54
C VAL A 766 -13.63 -0.78 -6.93
N THR A 767 -13.31 -0.72 -8.24
CA THR A 767 -11.93 -0.59 -8.70
C THR A 767 -11.34 0.79 -8.42
N ASP A 768 -12.10 1.87 -8.62
CA ASP A 768 -11.58 3.24 -8.51
C ASP A 768 -11.24 3.61 -7.06
N TYR A 769 -12.11 3.21 -6.12
CA TYR A 769 -11.92 3.55 -4.71
C TYR A 769 -11.18 2.46 -3.94
N GLY A 770 -11.22 1.21 -4.41
CA GLY A 770 -10.54 0.07 -3.79
C GLY A 770 -11.35 -0.60 -2.68
N PHE A 771 -12.69 -0.59 -2.76
CA PHE A 771 -13.55 -1.24 -1.75
C PHE A 771 -13.27 -2.74 -1.63
N ASP A 772 -13.42 -3.27 -0.41
CA ASP A 772 -13.08 -4.66 -0.07
C ASP A 772 -14.27 -5.62 -0.20
N GLY A 773 -15.46 -5.05 -0.17
CA GLY A 773 -16.74 -5.76 -0.22
C GLY A 773 -17.89 -4.81 -0.49
N VAL A 774 -19.05 -5.38 -0.75
CA VAL A 774 -20.27 -4.63 -1.08
C VAL A 774 -21.42 -5.14 -0.20
N ARG A 775 -22.13 -4.23 0.46
CA ARG A 775 -23.45 -4.53 1.01
C ARG A 775 -24.48 -4.15 -0.05
N VAL A 776 -25.35 -5.08 -0.40
CA VAL A 776 -26.36 -4.88 -1.45
C VAL A 776 -27.71 -4.69 -0.78
N ASP A 777 -28.30 -3.52 -1.00
CA ASP A 777 -29.64 -3.15 -0.56
C ASP A 777 -30.73 -3.90 -1.34
N THR A 778 -31.89 -4.12 -0.72
CA THR A 778 -33.14 -4.51 -1.42
C THR A 778 -32.99 -5.65 -2.42
N VAL A 779 -32.33 -6.74 -1.99
CA VAL A 779 -32.05 -7.89 -2.86
C VAL A 779 -33.32 -8.59 -3.37
N PRO A 780 -34.37 -8.81 -2.55
CA PRO A 780 -35.62 -9.42 -3.00
C PRO A 780 -36.35 -8.70 -4.12
N GLU A 781 -36.16 -7.38 -4.19
CA GLU A 781 -36.83 -6.48 -5.13
C GLU A 781 -36.18 -6.51 -6.53
N VAL A 782 -35.10 -7.27 -6.71
CA VAL A 782 -34.47 -7.46 -8.03
C VAL A 782 -34.28 -8.94 -8.33
N ALA A 783 -34.52 -9.32 -9.59
CA ALA A 783 -34.43 -10.70 -10.03
C ALA A 783 -33.03 -11.31 -9.78
N LYS A 784 -33.02 -12.58 -9.34
CA LYS A 784 -31.81 -13.32 -8.93
C LYS A 784 -30.72 -13.42 -10.02
N ASP A 785 -31.11 -13.51 -11.29
CA ASP A 785 -30.18 -13.61 -12.40
C ASP A 785 -29.33 -12.33 -12.55
N PHE A 786 -29.93 -11.16 -12.34
CA PHE A 786 -29.20 -9.90 -12.32
C PHE A 786 -28.15 -9.89 -11.20
N TRP A 787 -28.51 -10.35 -10.00
CA TRP A 787 -27.57 -10.39 -8.88
C TRP A 787 -26.38 -11.31 -9.14
N ALA A 788 -26.57 -12.45 -9.81
CA ALA A 788 -25.46 -13.31 -10.19
C ALA A 788 -24.45 -12.59 -11.10
N GLU A 789 -24.93 -11.78 -12.05
CA GLU A 789 -24.08 -10.95 -12.91
C GLU A 789 -23.45 -9.79 -12.14
N PHE A 790 -24.21 -9.13 -11.27
CA PHE A 790 -23.75 -7.99 -10.46
C PHE A 790 -22.65 -8.41 -9.47
N ASN A 791 -22.81 -9.57 -8.84
CA ASN A 791 -21.80 -10.19 -7.97
C ASN A 791 -20.50 -10.46 -8.72
N LYS A 792 -20.60 -11.03 -9.92
CA LYS A 792 -19.44 -11.24 -10.80
C LYS A 792 -18.79 -9.92 -11.22
N ALA A 793 -19.58 -8.90 -11.54
CA ALA A 793 -19.08 -7.60 -11.99
C ALA A 793 -18.39 -6.80 -10.88
N ALA A 794 -18.89 -6.87 -9.64
CA ALA A 794 -18.26 -6.23 -8.49
C ALA A 794 -16.89 -6.84 -8.16
N GLY A 795 -16.71 -8.15 -8.37
CA GLY A 795 -15.42 -8.83 -8.20
C GLY A 795 -14.92 -8.93 -6.75
N VAL A 796 -15.76 -8.57 -5.78
CA VAL A 796 -15.48 -8.60 -4.33
C VAL A 796 -16.61 -9.30 -3.58
N PHE A 797 -16.40 -9.65 -2.31
CA PHE A 797 -17.43 -10.25 -1.47
C PHE A 797 -18.67 -9.36 -1.36
N GLN A 798 -19.85 -9.97 -1.49
CA GLN A 798 -21.14 -9.30 -1.35
C GLN A 798 -21.95 -9.87 -0.19
N VAL A 799 -22.57 -9.02 0.61
CA VAL A 799 -23.61 -9.41 1.57
C VAL A 799 -24.92 -8.73 1.19
N GLY A 800 -25.91 -9.54 0.85
CA GLY A 800 -27.22 -9.09 0.44
C GLY A 800 -28.18 -8.88 1.61
N GLU A 801 -28.92 -7.78 1.57
CA GLU A 801 -30.08 -7.58 2.42
C GLU A 801 -31.30 -8.31 1.86
N VAL A 802 -31.69 -9.41 2.52
CA VAL A 802 -32.95 -10.10 2.26
C VAL A 802 -33.79 -10.02 3.53
N PHE A 803 -34.57 -8.96 3.66
CA PHE A 803 -35.31 -8.64 4.89
C PHE A 803 -36.54 -9.56 5.07
N ASN A 804 -36.28 -10.81 5.49
CA ASN A 804 -37.30 -11.82 5.71
C ASN A 804 -36.90 -12.80 6.84
N GLY A 805 -37.91 -13.35 7.54
CA GLY A 805 -37.70 -14.26 8.67
C GLY A 805 -37.63 -15.75 8.31
N ASP A 806 -37.97 -16.12 7.07
CA ASP A 806 -37.93 -17.49 6.56
C ASP A 806 -36.52 -17.86 6.03
N PRO A 807 -35.78 -18.77 6.70
CA PRO A 807 -34.45 -19.20 6.25
C PRO A 807 -34.42 -19.77 4.85
N LYS A 808 -35.52 -20.40 4.38
CA LYS A 808 -35.59 -20.95 3.03
C LYS A 808 -35.67 -19.85 1.98
N TYR A 809 -36.44 -18.81 2.26
CA TYR A 809 -36.52 -17.63 1.40
C TYR A 809 -35.18 -16.90 1.34
N VAL A 810 -34.60 -16.59 2.51
CA VAL A 810 -33.30 -15.90 2.63
C VAL A 810 -32.16 -16.70 2.00
N GLY A 811 -32.02 -17.98 2.35
CA GLY A 811 -30.98 -18.85 1.81
C GLY A 811 -31.05 -19.06 0.30
N GLY A 812 -32.24 -18.93 -0.28
CA GLY A 812 -32.47 -19.00 -1.72
C GLY A 812 -31.79 -17.89 -2.55
N TYR A 813 -31.24 -16.84 -1.94
CA TYR A 813 -30.50 -15.77 -2.63
C TYR A 813 -28.98 -15.93 -2.59
N GLN A 814 -28.43 -16.73 -1.68
CA GLN A 814 -26.98 -16.96 -1.56
C GLN A 814 -26.31 -17.57 -2.81
N PRO A 815 -27.02 -18.26 -3.73
CA PRO A 815 -26.41 -18.60 -5.01
C PRO A 815 -26.17 -17.40 -5.95
N SER A 816 -26.88 -16.28 -5.73
CA SER A 816 -26.86 -15.09 -6.61
C SER A 816 -25.97 -13.99 -6.05
N VAL A 817 -25.92 -13.83 -4.73
CA VAL A 817 -24.99 -12.94 -4.01
C VAL A 817 -24.01 -13.77 -3.17
N SER A 818 -22.80 -13.27 -2.87
CA SER A 818 -21.82 -14.09 -2.13
C SER A 818 -22.34 -14.55 -0.75
N SER A 819 -23.08 -13.70 -0.05
CA SER A 819 -23.66 -13.96 1.27
C SER A 819 -24.95 -13.14 1.47
N VAL A 820 -25.65 -13.38 2.57
CA VAL A 820 -26.87 -12.68 2.98
C VAL A 820 -26.83 -12.39 4.49
N PHE A 821 -27.51 -11.33 4.92
CA PHE A 821 -27.73 -11.07 6.34
C PHE A 821 -28.64 -12.14 6.96
N ASN A 822 -28.28 -12.57 8.17
CA ASN A 822 -29.02 -13.59 8.92
C ASN A 822 -30.19 -12.96 9.69
N TYR A 823 -31.11 -12.30 8.96
CA TYR A 823 -32.36 -11.78 9.52
C TYR A 823 -33.14 -12.83 10.33
N PRO A 824 -33.25 -14.10 9.87
CA PRO A 824 -33.92 -15.14 10.66
C PRO A 824 -33.30 -15.32 12.06
N MET A 825 -31.97 -15.32 12.18
CA MET A 825 -31.31 -15.36 13.49
C MET A 825 -31.43 -14.05 14.26
N SER A 826 -31.37 -12.89 13.61
CA SER A 826 -31.56 -11.58 14.28
C SER A 826 -32.93 -11.50 14.97
N PHE A 827 -34.01 -11.98 14.34
CA PHE A 827 -35.33 -12.06 14.98
C PHE A 827 -35.32 -12.99 16.19
N THR A 828 -34.68 -14.16 16.07
CA THR A 828 -34.53 -15.10 17.19
C THR A 828 -33.71 -14.51 18.33
N ILE A 829 -32.68 -13.70 18.05
CA ILE A 829 -31.91 -12.96 19.06
C ILE A 829 -32.82 -12.00 19.83
N GLY A 830 -33.69 -11.26 19.13
CA GLY A 830 -34.69 -10.38 19.76
C GLY A 830 -35.66 -11.13 20.65
N ASP A 831 -36.18 -12.28 20.19
CA ASP A 831 -37.11 -13.11 20.96
C ASP A 831 -36.45 -13.72 22.21
N VAL A 832 -35.24 -14.26 22.08
CA VAL A 832 -34.55 -14.97 23.16
C VAL A 832 -33.96 -14.00 24.17
N PHE A 833 -33.13 -13.04 23.75
CA PHE A 833 -32.44 -12.14 24.66
C PHE A 833 -33.32 -10.95 25.07
N GLY A 834 -34.10 -10.40 24.15
CA GLY A 834 -34.95 -9.24 24.41
C GLY A 834 -36.25 -9.62 25.12
N ALA A 835 -37.07 -10.47 24.48
CA ALA A 835 -38.37 -10.88 25.00
C ALA A 835 -38.30 -11.98 26.07
N GLY A 836 -37.13 -12.60 26.27
CA GLY A 836 -36.91 -13.62 27.30
C GLY A 836 -37.52 -14.98 26.97
N GLN A 837 -37.67 -15.32 25.69
CA GLN A 837 -38.07 -16.67 25.29
C GLN A 837 -36.99 -17.71 25.61
N SER A 838 -37.37 -19.00 25.58
CA SER A 838 -36.44 -20.11 25.87
C SER A 838 -35.21 -20.05 24.96
N MET A 839 -34.01 -20.09 25.56
CA MET A 839 -32.74 -20.09 24.81
C MET A 839 -32.59 -21.32 23.90
N LYS A 840 -33.38 -22.38 24.12
CA LYS A 840 -33.44 -23.55 23.21
C LYS A 840 -33.90 -23.19 21.80
N ALA A 841 -34.61 -22.07 21.62
CA ALA A 841 -35.04 -21.60 20.30
C ALA A 841 -33.87 -21.29 19.35
N ILE A 842 -32.67 -21.01 19.89
CA ILE A 842 -31.45 -20.81 19.09
C ILE A 842 -31.16 -22.05 18.24
N LYS A 843 -31.34 -23.26 18.80
CA LYS A 843 -31.05 -24.52 18.13
C LYS A 843 -31.90 -24.71 16.87
N SER A 844 -33.19 -24.43 16.94
CA SER A 844 -34.10 -24.51 15.79
C SER A 844 -33.63 -23.62 14.64
N ARG A 845 -33.06 -22.46 14.95
CA ARG A 845 -32.54 -21.55 13.93
C ARG A 845 -31.21 -22.01 13.35
N VAL A 846 -30.33 -22.58 14.16
CA VAL A 846 -29.08 -23.20 13.69
C VAL A 846 -29.37 -24.44 12.83
N ASP A 847 -30.37 -25.26 13.17
CA ASP A 847 -30.75 -26.42 12.35
C ASP A 847 -31.27 -26.02 10.97
N ALA A 848 -31.87 -24.82 10.87
CA ALA A 848 -32.26 -24.23 9.60
C ALA A 848 -31.06 -23.74 8.75
N ASN A 849 -29.81 -23.83 9.23
CA ASN A 849 -28.61 -23.51 8.45
C ASN A 849 -28.50 -24.37 7.17
N SER A 850 -29.15 -25.54 7.15
CA SER A 850 -29.27 -26.40 5.97
C SER A 850 -29.97 -25.75 4.76
N ASN A 851 -30.66 -24.62 4.95
CA ASN A 851 -31.26 -23.83 3.87
C ASN A 851 -30.27 -22.89 3.18
N TYR A 852 -29.05 -22.73 3.70
CA TYR A 852 -28.02 -21.87 3.16
C TYR A 852 -26.93 -22.73 2.50
N ALA A 853 -26.36 -22.23 1.40
CA ALA A 853 -25.25 -22.88 0.70
C ALA A 853 -23.95 -22.84 1.54
N ASP A 854 -23.67 -21.72 2.22
CA ASP A 854 -22.58 -21.59 3.20
C ASP A 854 -23.04 -20.75 4.40
N PRO A 855 -23.46 -21.36 5.52
CA PRO A 855 -23.87 -20.62 6.71
C PRO A 855 -22.71 -19.87 7.39
N THR A 856 -21.45 -20.20 7.07
CA THR A 856 -20.26 -19.65 7.75
C THR A 856 -19.89 -18.23 7.30
N ILE A 857 -20.52 -17.72 6.25
CA ILE A 857 -20.32 -16.36 5.73
C ILE A 857 -21.52 -15.43 5.95
N LEU A 858 -22.60 -15.89 6.60
CA LEU A 858 -23.79 -15.07 6.85
C LEU A 858 -23.46 -13.86 7.72
N GLY A 859 -24.11 -12.72 7.46
CA GLY A 859 -23.99 -11.54 8.31
C GLY A 859 -24.82 -11.67 9.59
N SER A 860 -24.18 -11.88 10.74
CA SER A 860 -24.86 -11.91 12.05
C SER A 860 -24.90 -10.50 12.65
N PHE A 861 -26.06 -10.09 13.16
CA PHE A 861 -26.24 -8.79 13.80
C PHE A 861 -27.37 -8.84 14.84
N VAL A 862 -27.38 -7.85 15.75
CA VAL A 862 -28.43 -7.69 16.77
C VAL A 862 -29.47 -6.65 16.34
N ASP A 863 -29.02 -5.49 15.88
CA ASP A 863 -29.84 -4.41 15.36
C ASP A 863 -29.12 -3.70 14.19
N ASN A 864 -29.88 -2.88 13.46
CA ASN A 864 -29.43 -2.14 12.28
C ASN A 864 -30.25 -0.84 12.11
N HIS A 865 -30.07 -0.15 10.98
CA HIS A 865 -30.71 1.12 10.68
C HIS A 865 -32.17 1.06 10.17
N ASP A 866 -32.73 -0.14 9.94
CA ASP A 866 -34.09 -0.32 9.41
C ASP A 866 -35.08 -0.77 10.48
N ASN A 867 -34.55 -1.24 11.62
CA ASN A 867 -35.34 -1.71 12.75
C ASN A 867 -35.13 -0.79 13.96
N PRO A 868 -36.14 -0.61 14.83
CA PRO A 868 -35.93 -0.01 16.14
C PRO A 868 -34.75 -0.67 16.85
N ARG A 869 -33.90 0.12 17.50
CA ARG A 869 -32.74 -0.42 18.22
C ARG A 869 -33.17 -1.41 19.29
N PHE A 870 -32.27 -2.32 19.67
CA PHE A 870 -32.58 -3.32 20.69
C PHE A 870 -33.05 -2.68 22.00
N MET A 871 -32.40 -1.60 22.43
CA MET A 871 -32.75 -0.88 23.67
C MET A 871 -34.08 -0.12 23.58
N ASN A 872 -34.56 0.17 22.37
CA ASN A 872 -35.89 0.74 22.18
C ASN A 872 -36.97 -0.32 22.36
N LYS A 873 -36.82 -1.44 21.65
CA LYS A 873 -37.77 -2.55 21.67
C LYS A 873 -37.81 -3.24 23.04
N TYR A 874 -36.67 -3.27 23.73
CA TYR A 874 -36.51 -3.91 25.03
C TYR A 874 -35.83 -2.97 26.05
N PRO A 875 -36.57 -2.00 26.61
CA PRO A 875 -36.03 -1.06 27.59
C PRO A 875 -35.49 -1.77 28.84
N ASN A 876 -34.45 -1.20 29.46
CA ASN A 876 -33.79 -1.73 30.67
C ASN A 876 -33.09 -3.11 30.50
N LYS A 877 -32.91 -3.58 29.26
CA LYS A 877 -32.28 -4.88 28.94
C LYS A 877 -30.82 -4.74 28.50
N GLN A 878 -30.07 -3.80 29.08
CA GLN A 878 -28.64 -3.61 28.73
C GLN A 878 -27.82 -4.89 28.95
N ALA A 879 -28.10 -5.63 30.02
CA ALA A 879 -27.47 -6.92 30.29
C ALA A 879 -27.71 -7.95 29.17
N GLN A 880 -28.95 -8.06 28.72
CA GLN A 880 -29.31 -8.96 27.63
C GLN A 880 -28.78 -8.47 26.29
N LEU A 881 -28.66 -7.16 26.05
CA LEU A 881 -27.98 -6.64 24.87
C LEU A 881 -26.50 -7.04 24.86
N ARG A 882 -25.81 -6.99 26.00
CA ARG A 882 -24.44 -7.51 26.11
C ARG A 882 -24.39 -8.99 25.72
N ALA A 883 -25.28 -9.82 26.27
CA ALA A 883 -25.34 -11.25 25.92
C ALA A 883 -25.67 -11.52 24.44
N ALA A 884 -26.64 -10.79 23.89
CA ALA A 884 -27.01 -10.86 22.47
C ALA A 884 -25.83 -10.46 21.56
N THR A 885 -25.09 -9.43 21.94
CA THR A 885 -23.91 -8.97 21.20
C THR A 885 -22.79 -10.00 21.29
N VAL A 886 -22.50 -10.55 22.47
CA VAL A 886 -21.51 -11.63 22.62
C VAL A 886 -21.90 -12.84 21.78
N PHE A 887 -23.19 -13.22 21.76
CA PHE A 887 -23.69 -14.28 20.88
C PHE A 887 -23.43 -13.97 19.41
N SER A 888 -23.84 -12.79 18.93
CA SER A 888 -23.65 -12.38 17.53
C SER A 888 -22.17 -12.33 17.12
N LEU A 889 -21.27 -11.93 18.02
CA LEU A 889 -19.83 -11.93 17.79
C LEU A 889 -19.19 -13.32 17.73
N THR A 890 -19.80 -14.32 18.36
CA THR A 890 -19.16 -15.64 18.57
C THR A 890 -19.89 -16.79 17.91
N THR A 891 -21.10 -16.56 17.39
CA THR A 891 -21.83 -17.52 16.56
C THR A 891 -21.17 -17.71 15.18
N GLU A 892 -21.72 -18.64 14.41
CA GLU A 892 -21.32 -18.87 13.02
C GLU A 892 -21.70 -17.69 12.11
N GLY A 893 -20.77 -17.27 11.25
CA GLY A 893 -20.93 -16.13 10.36
C GLY A 893 -19.93 -15.01 10.61
N ILE A 894 -20.14 -13.91 9.87
CA ILE A 894 -19.40 -12.66 9.96
C ILE A 894 -20.18 -11.72 10.88
N PRO A 895 -19.59 -11.22 11.99
CA PRO A 895 -20.31 -10.34 12.90
C PRO A 895 -20.38 -8.89 12.38
N PHE A 896 -21.58 -8.32 12.41
CA PHE A 896 -21.90 -6.93 12.12
C PHE A 896 -22.49 -6.26 13.36
N VAL A 897 -21.95 -5.09 13.73
CA VAL A 897 -22.48 -4.28 14.83
C VAL A 897 -22.81 -2.89 14.31
N TYR A 898 -24.02 -2.43 14.57
CA TYR A 898 -24.48 -1.11 14.18
C TYR A 898 -23.97 -0.04 15.13
N TYR A 899 -23.51 1.10 14.58
CA TYR A 899 -22.95 2.17 15.38
C TYR A 899 -23.95 2.66 16.44
N GLY A 900 -23.45 3.02 17.62
CA GLY A 900 -24.26 3.43 18.77
C GLY A 900 -24.77 2.27 19.62
N THR A 901 -24.73 1.03 19.14
CA THR A 901 -25.05 -0.15 19.96
C THR A 901 -24.07 -0.27 21.13
N GLU A 902 -22.79 0.03 20.92
CA GLU A 902 -21.77 0.11 21.98
C GLU A 902 -22.03 1.21 23.02
N GLN A 903 -22.93 2.14 22.71
CA GLN A 903 -23.36 3.25 23.57
C GLN A 903 -24.80 3.08 24.07
N TYR A 904 -25.40 1.90 23.90
CA TYR A 904 -26.78 1.60 24.29
C TYR A 904 -27.83 2.55 23.69
N TYR A 905 -27.61 3.00 22.45
CA TYR A 905 -28.59 3.82 21.77
C TYR A 905 -29.95 3.12 21.68
N GLY A 906 -31.02 3.91 21.87
CA GLY A 906 -32.39 3.44 22.09
C GLY A 906 -33.41 4.09 21.15
N GLY A 907 -32.97 4.56 19.98
CA GLY A 907 -33.83 5.10 18.93
C GLY A 907 -34.88 4.12 18.42
N GLY A 908 -36.08 4.64 18.16
CA GLY A 908 -37.23 3.90 17.64
C GLY A 908 -37.19 3.70 16.13
N VAL A 909 -38.35 3.81 15.47
CA VAL A 909 -38.46 3.68 14.00
C VAL A 909 -37.68 4.79 13.29
N ASP A 910 -37.18 4.51 12.07
CA ASP A 910 -36.56 5.48 11.16
C ASP A 910 -37.32 6.82 11.18
N PRO A 911 -36.66 7.97 11.46
CA PRO A 911 -35.21 8.17 11.59
C PRO A 911 -34.63 8.10 13.01
N ALA A 912 -35.41 7.72 14.01
CA ALA A 912 -34.99 7.81 15.41
C ALA A 912 -33.83 6.88 15.76
N ASN A 913 -33.66 5.73 15.08
CA ASN A 913 -32.54 4.80 15.20
C ASN A 913 -31.27 5.21 14.42
N ARG A 914 -31.22 6.44 13.91
CA ARG A 914 -30.09 6.99 13.14
C ARG A 914 -29.46 8.17 13.88
N GLU A 915 -29.27 8.05 15.19
CA GLU A 915 -28.75 9.10 16.08
C GLU A 915 -27.34 9.57 15.68
N SER A 916 -26.94 10.80 15.98
CA SER A 916 -25.54 11.25 15.73
C SER A 916 -24.59 10.73 16.81
N LEU A 917 -23.53 10.01 16.42
CA LEU A 917 -22.59 9.39 17.36
C LEU A 917 -21.49 10.32 17.88
N TRP A 918 -21.07 11.33 17.13
CA TRP A 918 -19.89 12.14 17.44
C TRP A 918 -19.92 12.87 18.79
N THR A 919 -21.10 13.04 19.39
CA THR A 919 -21.25 13.58 20.75
C THR A 919 -20.98 12.57 21.85
N ASN A 920 -20.81 11.29 21.52
CA ASN A 920 -20.75 10.18 22.47
C ASN A 920 -19.81 9.04 22.01
N LEU A 921 -18.62 9.39 21.53
CA LEU A 921 -17.53 8.43 21.24
C LEU A 921 -16.84 7.95 22.54
N ASP A 922 -17.61 7.45 23.50
CA ASP A 922 -17.14 7.05 24.82
C ASP A 922 -16.52 5.64 24.81
N THR A 923 -15.19 5.57 24.96
CA THR A 923 -14.46 4.29 25.02
C THR A 923 -14.54 3.60 26.39
N THR A 924 -15.20 4.22 27.38
CA THR A 924 -15.28 3.71 28.74
C THR A 924 -16.53 2.88 29.03
N SER A 925 -17.52 2.88 28.12
CA SER A 925 -18.72 2.06 28.23
C SER A 925 -18.36 0.58 28.39
N ASP A 926 -19.16 -0.16 29.16
CA ASP A 926 -18.91 -1.58 29.41
C ASP A 926 -19.06 -2.41 28.13
N LEU A 927 -20.01 -2.08 27.25
CA LEU A 927 -20.18 -2.77 25.98
C LEU A 927 -19.02 -2.48 25.01
N TYR A 928 -18.49 -1.26 24.95
CA TYR A 928 -17.26 -0.96 24.19
C TYR A 928 -16.10 -1.86 24.65
N LYS A 929 -15.92 -2.01 25.98
CA LYS A 929 -14.88 -2.89 26.56
C LYS A 929 -15.14 -4.36 26.25
N ILE A 930 -16.40 -4.82 26.31
CA ILE A 930 -16.76 -6.20 25.96
C ILE A 930 -16.43 -6.50 24.50
N LEU A 931 -16.80 -5.62 23.56
CA LEU A 931 -16.44 -5.75 22.15
C LEU A 931 -14.91 -5.92 22.01
N SER A 932 -14.13 -5.02 22.63
CA SER A 932 -12.66 -5.08 22.60
C SER A 932 -12.09 -6.41 23.12
N VAL A 933 -12.60 -6.93 24.24
CA VAL A 933 -12.15 -8.19 24.84
C VAL A 933 -12.54 -9.39 23.97
N VAL A 934 -13.79 -9.43 23.49
CA VAL A 934 -14.30 -10.55 22.69
C VAL A 934 -13.61 -10.61 21.34
N HIS A 935 -13.46 -9.49 20.62
CA HIS A 935 -12.75 -9.46 19.33
C HIS A 935 -11.29 -9.90 19.48
N ARG A 936 -10.59 -9.46 20.53
CA ARG A 936 -9.20 -9.88 20.79
C ARG A 936 -9.11 -11.39 20.94
N GLN A 937 -9.99 -12.00 21.75
CA GLN A 937 -9.94 -13.45 21.93
C GLN A 937 -10.46 -14.21 20.71
N ARG A 938 -11.47 -13.67 19.99
CA ARG A 938 -11.97 -14.21 18.71
C ARG A 938 -10.81 -14.36 17.72
N LYS A 939 -9.99 -13.31 17.57
CA LYS A 939 -8.80 -13.32 16.71
C LYS A 939 -7.75 -14.32 17.19
N LYS A 940 -7.39 -14.28 18.48
CA LYS A 940 -6.38 -15.18 19.05
C LYS A 940 -6.76 -16.67 18.93
N SER A 941 -8.06 -16.97 19.00
CA SER A 941 -8.57 -18.35 18.95
C SER A 941 -9.01 -18.78 17.54
N GLN A 942 -8.97 -17.87 16.57
CA GLN A 942 -9.33 -18.10 15.16
C GLN A 942 -10.66 -18.87 14.99
N ILE A 943 -11.68 -18.49 15.77
CA ILE A 943 -12.90 -19.32 15.94
C ILE A 943 -13.71 -19.51 14.66
N TRP A 944 -13.47 -18.69 13.64
CA TRP A 944 -14.06 -18.83 12.30
C TRP A 944 -13.63 -20.11 11.58
N LEU A 945 -12.48 -20.70 11.94
CA LEU A 945 -11.99 -21.98 11.40
C LEU A 945 -12.65 -23.21 12.02
N SER A 946 -13.35 -23.03 13.15
CA SER A 946 -13.95 -24.14 13.89
C SER A 946 -15.45 -24.23 13.64
N PRO A 947 -16.04 -25.43 13.58
CA PRO A 947 -17.49 -25.56 13.49
C PRO A 947 -18.15 -25.06 14.77
N TRP A 948 -19.39 -24.60 14.64
CA TRP A 948 -20.25 -24.36 15.78
C TRP A 948 -20.76 -25.69 16.35
N VAL A 949 -20.64 -25.87 17.66
CA VAL A 949 -21.10 -27.09 18.35
C VAL A 949 -21.89 -26.71 19.60
N GLU A 950 -23.19 -27.02 19.61
CA GLU A 950 -24.02 -26.91 20.81
C GLU A 950 -23.45 -27.79 21.92
N ARG A 951 -23.29 -27.20 23.12
CA ARG A 951 -22.76 -27.89 24.30
C ARG A 951 -23.82 -28.11 25.36
N TYR A 952 -24.73 -27.16 25.52
CA TYR A 952 -25.84 -27.25 26.46
C TYR A 952 -26.95 -26.26 26.12
N ALA A 953 -28.21 -26.64 26.33
CA ALA A 953 -29.35 -25.75 26.15
C ALA A 953 -30.42 -25.98 27.22
N ALA A 954 -30.82 -24.90 27.90
CA ALA A 954 -31.93 -24.82 28.83
C ALA A 954 -32.75 -23.55 28.52
N ASP A 955 -33.83 -23.31 29.27
CA ASP A 955 -34.71 -22.17 28.97
C ASP A 955 -34.02 -20.83 29.22
N ASN A 956 -33.13 -20.76 30.21
CA ASN A 956 -32.43 -19.53 30.60
C ASN A 956 -30.90 -19.64 30.51
N PHE A 957 -30.36 -20.72 29.95
CA PHE A 957 -28.91 -20.92 29.83
C PHE A 957 -28.60 -21.60 28.50
N TYR A 958 -27.57 -21.11 27.81
CA TYR A 958 -27.12 -21.69 26.55
C TYR A 958 -25.60 -21.72 26.49
N SER A 959 -25.05 -22.82 26.00
CA SER A 959 -23.61 -22.96 25.78
C SER A 959 -23.33 -23.66 24.46
N PHE A 960 -22.34 -23.14 23.75
CA PHE A 960 -21.80 -23.71 22.52
C PHE A 960 -20.29 -23.50 22.50
N SER A 961 -19.60 -24.17 21.57
CA SER A 961 -18.17 -23.94 21.36
C SER A 961 -17.83 -23.75 19.89
N ARG A 962 -16.73 -23.04 19.65
CA ARG A 962 -16.04 -22.98 18.36
C ARG A 962 -14.58 -23.40 18.58
N GLY A 963 -14.30 -24.69 18.45
CA GLY A 963 -12.99 -25.25 18.85
C GLY A 963 -12.81 -25.19 20.37
N ALA A 964 -11.60 -24.85 20.85
CA ALA A 964 -11.29 -24.69 22.28
C ALA A 964 -11.71 -23.31 22.85
N PHE A 965 -12.90 -22.85 22.45
CA PHE A 965 -13.51 -21.57 22.83
C PHE A 965 -14.95 -21.85 23.24
N LEU A 966 -15.20 -21.98 24.54
CA LEU A 966 -16.51 -22.35 25.10
C LEU A 966 -17.26 -21.10 25.54
N VAL A 967 -18.39 -20.83 24.91
CA VAL A 967 -19.26 -19.69 25.20
C VAL A 967 -20.41 -20.18 26.07
N ALA A 968 -20.75 -19.40 27.11
CA ALA A 968 -21.93 -19.61 27.94
C ALA A 968 -22.67 -18.29 28.17
N LEU A 969 -23.99 -18.32 27.99
CA LEU A 969 -24.87 -17.16 27.93
C LEU A 969 -26.14 -17.40 28.75
N THR A 970 -26.68 -16.34 29.34
CA THR A 970 -28.01 -16.31 29.97
C THR A 970 -28.79 -15.10 29.47
N ASN A 971 -30.08 -15.25 29.24
CA ASN A 971 -31.02 -14.15 29.05
C ASN A 971 -31.73 -13.74 30.37
N SER A 972 -31.51 -14.50 31.45
CA SER A 972 -32.15 -14.30 32.75
C SER A 972 -31.37 -13.34 33.63
N ASN A 973 -32.12 -12.61 34.48
CA ASN A 973 -31.53 -11.80 35.54
C ASN A 973 -31.15 -12.62 36.78
N ALA A 974 -31.71 -13.84 36.91
CA ALA A 974 -31.41 -14.74 38.01
C ALA A 974 -30.10 -15.50 37.78
N GLN A 975 -29.40 -15.81 38.86
CA GLN A 975 -28.20 -16.64 38.80
C GLN A 975 -28.51 -18.00 38.17
N GLN A 976 -27.68 -18.39 37.19
CA GLN A 976 -27.65 -19.70 36.58
C GLN A 976 -26.36 -20.40 36.98
N HIS A 977 -26.43 -21.69 37.31
CA HIS A 977 -25.27 -22.55 37.48
C HIS A 977 -25.49 -23.84 36.69
N VAL A 978 -24.57 -24.10 35.76
CA VAL A 978 -24.58 -25.32 34.94
C VAL A 978 -23.16 -25.85 34.88
N LYS A 979 -23.00 -27.15 35.17
CA LYS A 979 -21.79 -27.89 34.82
C LYS A 979 -21.91 -28.40 33.39
N VAL A 980 -21.21 -27.77 32.46
CA VAL A 980 -21.21 -28.15 31.04
C VAL A 980 -20.29 -29.36 30.89
N SER A 981 -20.86 -30.56 30.91
CA SER A 981 -20.12 -31.83 30.83
C SER A 981 -19.73 -32.23 29.40
N TYR A 982 -20.47 -31.75 28.39
CA TYR A 982 -20.08 -31.89 26.99
C TYR A 982 -19.35 -30.62 26.55
N HIS A 983 -18.02 -30.65 26.48
CA HIS A 983 -17.18 -29.48 26.21
C HIS A 983 -15.89 -29.86 25.43
N PRO A 984 -15.12 -28.90 24.89
CA PRO A 984 -13.96 -29.18 24.01
C PRO A 984 -12.62 -29.41 24.74
N PHE A 985 -12.62 -29.50 26.07
CA PHE A 985 -11.39 -29.52 26.90
C PHE A 985 -11.13 -30.91 27.49
N LYS A 986 -9.88 -31.19 27.86
CA LYS A 986 -9.49 -32.44 28.54
C LYS A 986 -9.57 -32.26 30.06
N ASP A 987 -9.86 -33.34 30.77
CA ASP A 987 -9.72 -33.34 32.24
C ASP A 987 -8.27 -33.02 32.63
N GLY A 988 -8.11 -32.14 33.61
CA GLY A 988 -6.83 -31.59 34.03
C GLY A 988 -6.39 -30.31 33.29
N ASP A 989 -7.03 -29.96 32.17
CA ASP A 989 -6.80 -28.64 31.55
C ASP A 989 -7.22 -27.52 32.51
N VAL A 990 -6.46 -26.43 32.54
CA VAL A 990 -6.89 -25.21 33.24
C VAL A 990 -7.51 -24.28 32.22
N VAL A 991 -8.80 -23.98 32.40
CA VAL A 991 -9.55 -23.03 31.58
C VAL A 991 -9.85 -21.77 32.37
N CYS A 992 -9.86 -20.64 31.68
CA CYS A 992 -10.04 -19.32 32.29
C CYS A 992 -11.01 -18.49 31.44
N ASN A 993 -11.83 -17.70 32.13
CA ASN A 993 -12.76 -16.78 31.49
C ASN A 993 -12.04 -15.54 30.98
N ILE A 994 -12.30 -15.14 29.74
CA ILE A 994 -11.58 -14.05 29.08
C ILE A 994 -11.86 -12.68 29.73
N PHE A 995 -13.00 -12.52 30.40
CA PHE A 995 -13.38 -11.27 31.07
C PHE A 995 -12.70 -11.13 32.45
N TRP A 996 -12.34 -12.25 33.08
CA TRP A 996 -11.63 -12.30 34.37
C TRP A 996 -10.51 -13.35 34.34
N PRO A 997 -9.47 -13.16 33.50
CA PRO A 997 -8.47 -14.20 33.18
C PRO A 997 -7.56 -14.61 34.34
N LYS A 998 -7.62 -13.90 35.48
CA LYS A 998 -6.86 -14.20 36.70
C LYS A 998 -7.74 -14.79 37.80
N ASP A 999 -9.00 -14.36 37.86
CA ASP A 999 -9.87 -14.58 39.01
C ASP A 999 -10.94 -15.65 38.74
N ASP A 1000 -11.24 -15.92 37.47
CA ASP A 1000 -12.25 -16.89 37.04
C ASP A 1000 -11.58 -17.97 36.18
N CYS A 1001 -10.80 -18.83 36.85
CA CYS A 1001 -10.12 -19.98 36.28
C CYS A 1001 -10.47 -21.25 37.05
N GLN A 1002 -10.56 -22.37 36.34
CA GLN A 1002 -10.85 -23.67 36.93
C GLN A 1002 -10.09 -24.80 36.22
N THR A 1003 -9.81 -25.86 36.96
CA THR A 1003 -9.29 -27.11 36.39
C THR A 1003 -10.48 -27.97 35.97
N VAL A 1004 -10.49 -28.38 34.71
CA VAL A 1004 -11.55 -29.22 34.13
C VAL A 1004 -11.56 -30.58 34.83
N ALA A 1005 -12.73 -30.96 35.36
CA ALA A 1005 -12.95 -32.23 36.04
C ALA A 1005 -14.38 -32.73 35.80
N GLY A 1006 -14.56 -33.52 34.74
CA GLY A 1006 -15.84 -34.05 34.28
C GLY A 1006 -16.80 -32.98 33.73
N GLY A 1007 -16.32 -31.76 33.50
CA GLY A 1007 -17.11 -30.63 33.03
C GLY A 1007 -16.48 -29.27 33.36
N VAL A 1008 -17.02 -28.22 32.76
CA VAL A 1008 -16.73 -26.81 33.12
C VAL A 1008 -17.90 -26.25 33.93
N ASP A 1009 -17.65 -25.84 35.17
CA ASP A 1009 -18.64 -25.25 36.06
C ASP A 1009 -18.84 -23.76 35.72
N VAL A 1010 -20.02 -23.42 35.21
CA VAL A 1010 -20.35 -22.07 34.75
C VAL A 1010 -21.40 -21.44 35.65
N TYR A 1011 -21.05 -20.30 36.23
CA TYR A 1011 -21.96 -19.42 36.95
C TYR A 1011 -22.18 -18.15 36.13
N LEU A 1012 -23.43 -17.83 35.81
CA LEU A 1012 -23.83 -16.60 35.12
C LEU A 1012 -24.86 -15.86 35.96
N ASN A 1013 -24.76 -14.54 36.05
CA ASN A 1013 -25.75 -13.72 36.75
C ASN A 1013 -26.15 -12.50 35.91
N ASN A 1014 -27.39 -12.03 36.04
CA ASN A 1014 -27.81 -10.76 35.43
C ASN A 1014 -27.46 -10.58 33.94
N GLY A 1015 -27.89 -11.52 33.08
CA GLY A 1015 -27.59 -11.48 31.64
C GLY A 1015 -26.10 -11.59 31.30
N GLU A 1016 -25.27 -12.10 32.20
CA GLU A 1016 -23.83 -12.24 31.99
C GLU A 1016 -23.50 -13.25 30.87
N SER A 1017 -22.33 -13.05 30.27
CA SER A 1017 -21.73 -13.97 29.32
C SER A 1017 -20.35 -14.36 29.82
N LYS A 1018 -19.98 -15.63 29.68
CA LYS A 1018 -18.63 -16.11 29.96
C LYS A 1018 -18.08 -16.87 28.78
N ILE A 1019 -16.79 -16.66 28.51
CA ILE A 1019 -16.08 -17.36 27.44
C ILE A 1019 -14.84 -17.97 28.07
N TYR A 1020 -14.81 -19.31 28.12
CA TYR A 1020 -13.67 -20.05 28.64
C TYR A 1020 -12.76 -20.49 27.49
N VAL A 1021 -11.46 -20.27 27.69
CA VAL A 1021 -10.37 -20.75 26.83
C VAL A 1021 -9.31 -21.42 27.70
N LEU A 1022 -8.42 -22.21 27.10
CA LEU A 1022 -7.26 -22.76 27.81
C LEU A 1022 -6.41 -21.61 28.40
N LYS A 1023 -5.90 -21.77 29.62
CA LYS A 1023 -5.07 -20.76 30.29
C LYS A 1023 -3.83 -20.38 29.47
N SER A 1024 -3.26 -21.34 28.73
CA SER A 1024 -2.16 -21.11 27.79
C SER A 1024 -2.52 -20.14 26.67
N MET A 1025 -3.80 -20.02 26.31
CA MET A 1025 -4.30 -19.09 25.29
C MET A 1025 -4.48 -17.66 25.81
N LEU A 1026 -4.22 -17.40 27.10
CA LEU A 1026 -4.29 -16.06 27.68
C LEU A 1026 -2.92 -15.40 27.84
N ALA A 1027 -1.83 -16.17 27.70
CA ALA A 1027 -0.44 -15.71 27.81
C ALA A 1027 0.02 -14.88 26.61
#